data_AF-A0A812ZC01-F1
#
_entry.id   AF-A0A812ZC01-F1
#
_cell.length_a   1.000
_cell.length_b   1.000
_cell.length_c   1.000
_cell.angle_alpha   90.00
_cell.angle_beta   90.00
_cell.angle_gamma   90.00
#
_symmetry.space_group_name_H-M   'P 1'
#
loop_
_entity.id
_entity.type
_entity.pdbx_description
1 polymer ?
#
loop_
_entity_poly.entity_id
_entity_poly.type
_entity_poly.pdbx_seq_one_letter_code
_entity_poly.pdbx_strand_id
1 'polypeptide(L)'
;MPDSFRGVQAELVLGVDEDADEDEWQKAYQDRQRDCDPSRVPAETSEAAEEVLQALEFAYDFMESRADAADAQPVVHHVQEIRETGGAAFSPAVFRSLFVPRSLPGSLEERADEDVIATLAHVGPTWVLPIQEFIFTLIHEVSVSHVRDAVSALPARAAVAFWIREQNAVLHIERRSRDVARLSAWRVQLPLAQAMLSEPCCMQLPAAATDVSWGVVDHEDFYRLVTELAQQELPDAAPKAADVEETWEPHSATYILDYLLPACGGEVVVLAEDDSSYVWEQVFDEVRYSHGAVPELPRRVSRAWRAARTALHVECCRSASTTEAGELMYQIMLLQINLRALKHVRLMDVADATVPDASSQMEAARKIVLQARELEAQRETSENEQLRESARMAIQDAREAAEATLGSLREAWSSLSENEIRCVVQPGSLRFDPDRKHKLQHSSPHIKKLMLNPAPAGDCEVADPLCEPRAENRCLSHATALEAAKEAEDADLVTALFDAERWILSAWDSAVTIHAPDFRRLLTSYIDTSGALYDQDPQGQSRRILVVATMVLMVDRAACAQFPLLKEHSLGIDMNMLHDILAPHLHERQILHALEAYAEQRDSAATCPSTADPCVSDESFGVKFAKSKLQSVQAAIQQKCEWNQVKKKEEVEAAEKRHSDLCSRAKDRDILASSRACEDDVCRNAYGGTYERHSYNCWKCQQHRAADEYRSQAKQIHISLYEKLLPEDQHKQHAVVYELRQPDLLALQRDAVLLFAREIGVPQGFYSGQKQALWNEDPCLQQWRTVDVVAFSLGSTRRKFSETHYRQAHVLSHPSFVVPHGYNCVLAGDKSDENDNELVSATLTWDAEPLVKVVTDDVRYRVLDKHVSSWKRNENQAIALKSEAHVDMSLLEFETFGG
;
A
#
# COMPACT_ATOMS: atom_id res chain seq x y z
N MET A 1 21.38 -3.04 -43.70
CA MET A 1 22.73 -2.52 -44.03
C MET A 1 22.55 -1.29 -44.91
N PRO A 2 23.33 -0.20 -44.74
CA PRO A 2 23.24 0.96 -45.62
C PRO A 2 23.64 0.58 -47.05
N ASP A 3 22.98 1.13 -48.07
CA ASP A 3 23.24 0.82 -49.49
C ASP A 3 24.71 1.06 -49.91
N SER A 4 25.42 1.96 -49.22
CA SER A 4 26.84 2.20 -49.40
C SER A 4 27.73 1.01 -49.02
N PHE A 5 27.24 0.06 -48.22
CA PHE A 5 27.97 -1.16 -47.86
C PHE A 5 27.75 -2.29 -48.86
N ARG A 6 26.65 -2.25 -49.65
CA ARG A 6 26.34 -3.26 -50.67
C ARG A 6 27.12 -3.02 -51.97
N GLY A 7 27.30 -1.77 -52.39
CA GLY A 7 28.14 -1.41 -53.55
C GLY A 7 29.60 -1.85 -53.39
N VAL A 8 30.18 -1.62 -52.21
CA VAL A 8 31.54 -2.03 -51.85
C VAL A 8 31.74 -3.56 -51.88
N GLN A 9 30.68 -4.35 -51.64
CA GLN A 9 30.75 -5.82 -51.80
C GLN A 9 30.77 -6.25 -53.27
N ALA A 10 30.01 -5.59 -54.15
CA ALA A 10 30.02 -5.91 -55.58
C ALA A 10 31.38 -5.59 -56.23
N GLU A 11 31.99 -4.46 -55.86
CA GLU A 11 33.34 -4.07 -56.30
C GLU A 11 34.41 -5.10 -55.86
N LEU A 12 34.32 -5.60 -54.61
CA LEU A 12 35.20 -6.65 -54.10
C LEU A 12 35.01 -8.00 -54.83
N VAL A 13 33.76 -8.34 -55.13
CA VAL A 13 33.33 -9.65 -55.66
C VAL A 13 33.45 -9.75 -57.18
N LEU A 14 33.46 -8.65 -57.93
CA LEU A 14 33.69 -8.64 -59.38
C LEU A 14 35.04 -8.02 -59.76
N GLY A 15 35.58 -7.11 -58.96
CA GLY A 15 36.86 -6.43 -59.20
C GLY A 15 36.79 -5.33 -60.26
N VAL A 16 35.61 -4.75 -60.45
CA VAL A 16 35.35 -3.66 -61.39
C VAL A 16 34.77 -2.48 -60.61
N ASP A 17 35.16 -1.26 -61.01
CA ASP A 17 34.82 0.03 -60.37
C ASP A 17 33.31 0.33 -60.48
N GLU A 18 32.69 0.94 -59.46
CA GLU A 18 31.24 1.24 -59.40
C GLU A 18 30.71 2.03 -60.63
N ASP A 19 31.58 2.75 -61.35
CA ASP A 19 31.25 3.56 -62.53
C ASP A 19 31.39 2.82 -63.88
N ALA A 20 31.70 1.51 -63.91
CA ALA A 20 31.87 0.77 -65.17
C ALA A 20 30.56 0.61 -65.97
N ASP A 21 30.65 0.41 -67.29
CA ASP A 21 29.47 0.24 -68.14
C ASP A 21 28.92 -1.20 -68.12
N GLU A 22 27.67 -1.37 -68.56
CA GLU A 22 26.93 -2.64 -68.49
C GLU A 22 27.66 -3.79 -69.21
N ASP A 23 28.34 -3.49 -70.32
CA ASP A 23 29.12 -4.46 -71.10
C ASP A 23 30.39 -4.91 -70.33
N GLU A 24 31.07 -4.00 -69.62
CA GLU A 24 32.23 -4.31 -68.77
C GLU A 24 31.84 -5.17 -67.56
N TRP A 25 30.71 -4.88 -66.92
CA TRP A 25 30.18 -5.68 -65.81
C TRP A 25 29.80 -7.09 -66.22
N GLN A 26 29.06 -7.22 -67.32
CA GLN A 26 28.57 -8.51 -67.78
C GLN A 26 29.72 -9.42 -68.18
N LYS A 27 30.80 -8.85 -68.74
CA LYS A 27 32.03 -9.58 -69.07
C LYS A 27 32.80 -10.02 -67.81
N ALA A 28 32.97 -9.14 -66.82
CA ALA A 28 33.65 -9.49 -65.58
C ALA A 28 32.91 -10.56 -64.77
N TYR A 29 31.58 -10.51 -64.76
CA TYR A 29 30.72 -11.54 -64.19
C TYR A 29 30.92 -12.88 -64.92
N GLN A 30 30.85 -12.90 -66.25
CA GLN A 30 31.04 -14.13 -67.04
C GLN A 30 32.45 -14.73 -66.93
N ASP A 31 33.47 -13.92 -66.67
CA ASP A 31 34.83 -14.40 -66.44
C ASP A 31 34.99 -14.98 -65.02
N ARG A 32 34.49 -14.31 -63.97
CA ARG A 32 34.52 -14.86 -62.59
C ARG A 32 33.63 -16.07 -62.39
N GLN A 33 32.44 -16.10 -63.00
CA GLN A 33 31.56 -17.27 -62.98
C GLN A 33 32.24 -18.50 -63.57
N ARG A 34 33.11 -18.30 -64.58
CA ARG A 34 33.87 -19.37 -65.24
C ARG A 34 35.05 -19.85 -64.39
N ASP A 35 35.66 -18.96 -63.62
CA ASP A 35 36.76 -19.26 -62.69
C ASP A 35 36.26 -19.95 -61.40
N CYS A 36 35.01 -19.71 -61.01
CA CYS A 36 34.37 -20.30 -59.84
C CYS A 36 33.49 -21.53 -60.14
N ASP A 37 33.46 -22.03 -61.38
CA ASP A 37 32.67 -23.22 -61.76
C ASP A 37 33.06 -24.45 -60.91
N PRO A 38 32.17 -24.96 -60.03
CA PRO A 38 32.48 -26.05 -59.09
C PRO A 38 32.91 -27.34 -59.79
N SER A 39 32.52 -27.51 -61.06
CA SER A 39 32.91 -28.67 -61.87
C SER A 39 34.38 -28.65 -62.33
N ARG A 40 35.08 -27.53 -62.13
CA ARG A 40 36.48 -27.30 -62.55
C ARG A 40 37.48 -27.15 -61.41
N VAL A 41 37.02 -27.13 -60.16
CA VAL A 41 37.85 -26.95 -58.96
C VAL A 41 37.92 -28.28 -58.16
N PRO A 42 39.02 -28.60 -57.45
CA PRO A 42 39.09 -29.82 -56.64
C PRO A 42 37.99 -29.87 -55.58
N ALA A 43 37.52 -31.09 -55.25
CA ALA A 43 36.36 -31.31 -54.36
C ALA A 43 36.48 -30.63 -52.97
N GLU A 44 37.70 -30.45 -52.47
CA GLU A 44 37.99 -29.79 -51.18
C GLU A 44 37.72 -28.27 -51.19
N THR A 45 37.60 -27.67 -52.38
CA THR A 45 37.31 -26.23 -52.57
C THR A 45 35.95 -25.96 -53.24
N SER A 46 35.17 -27.01 -53.51
CA SER A 46 33.88 -26.92 -54.23
C SER A 46 32.84 -26.13 -53.43
N GLU A 47 32.81 -26.29 -52.11
CA GLU A 47 31.85 -25.62 -51.22
C GLU A 47 32.12 -24.11 -51.15
N ALA A 48 33.41 -23.71 -51.08
CA ALA A 48 33.81 -22.31 -51.15
C ALA A 48 33.55 -21.69 -52.55
N ALA A 49 33.63 -22.49 -53.63
CA ALA A 49 33.33 -22.04 -54.98
C ALA A 49 31.82 -21.80 -55.18
N GLU A 50 30.96 -22.64 -54.60
CA GLU A 50 29.50 -22.46 -54.59
C GLU A 50 29.08 -21.21 -53.78
N GLU A 51 29.69 -20.95 -52.63
CA GLU A 51 29.44 -19.74 -51.84
C GLU A 51 29.82 -18.46 -52.61
N VAL A 52 30.96 -18.48 -53.33
CA VAL A 52 31.40 -17.35 -54.15
C VAL A 52 30.49 -17.14 -55.37
N LEU A 53 29.96 -18.22 -55.97
CA LEU A 53 28.98 -18.16 -57.04
C LEU A 53 27.65 -17.55 -56.60
N GLN A 54 27.15 -17.92 -55.41
CA GLN A 54 25.94 -17.31 -54.86
C GLN A 54 26.12 -15.82 -54.55
N ALA A 55 27.30 -15.43 -54.04
CA ALA A 55 27.63 -14.03 -53.83
C ALA A 55 27.75 -13.25 -55.16
N LEU A 56 28.25 -13.88 -56.22
CA LEU A 56 28.32 -13.33 -57.57
C LEU A 56 26.94 -13.12 -58.18
N GLU A 57 26.04 -14.11 -58.10
CA GLU A 57 24.66 -14.01 -58.59
C GLU A 57 23.89 -12.90 -57.86
N PHE A 58 24.03 -12.83 -56.53
CA PHE A 58 23.40 -11.78 -55.73
C PHE A 58 23.90 -10.37 -56.09
N ALA A 59 25.20 -10.22 -56.36
CA ALA A 59 25.76 -8.94 -56.79
C ALA A 59 25.27 -8.53 -58.18
N TYR A 60 25.08 -9.50 -59.09
CA TYR A 60 24.53 -9.27 -60.43
C TYR A 60 23.06 -8.83 -60.37
N ASP A 61 22.20 -9.56 -59.63
CA ASP A 61 20.78 -9.22 -59.46
C ASP A 61 20.59 -7.83 -58.82
N PHE A 62 21.44 -7.47 -57.85
CA PHE A 62 21.43 -6.14 -57.23
C PHE A 62 21.75 -5.03 -58.25
N MET A 63 22.73 -5.24 -59.13
CA MET A 63 23.12 -4.27 -60.15
C MET A 63 22.06 -4.14 -61.26
N GLU A 64 21.46 -5.24 -61.70
CA GLU A 64 20.37 -5.26 -62.70
C GLU A 64 19.13 -4.52 -62.17
N SER A 65 18.78 -4.69 -60.88
CA SER A 65 17.68 -3.96 -60.24
C SER A 65 17.90 -2.44 -60.18
N ARG A 66 19.15 -1.98 -60.29
CA ARG A 66 19.53 -0.55 -60.29
C ARG A 66 19.35 0.08 -61.67
N ALA A 67 19.54 -0.70 -62.74
CA ALA A 67 19.26 -0.26 -64.11
C ALA A 67 17.74 -0.05 -64.33
N ASP A 68 16.91 -0.92 -63.75
CA ASP A 68 15.45 -0.80 -63.79
C ASP A 68 14.90 0.36 -62.92
N ALA A 69 15.62 0.74 -61.85
CA ALA A 69 15.23 1.84 -60.96
C ALA A 69 15.46 3.24 -61.57
N ALA A 70 16.24 3.37 -62.64
CA ALA A 70 16.54 4.66 -63.27
C ALA A 70 15.36 5.24 -64.07
N ASP A 71 14.35 4.42 -64.42
CA ASP A 71 13.16 4.84 -65.18
C ASP A 71 11.93 5.16 -64.31
N ALA A 72 12.00 4.96 -62.99
CA ALA A 72 10.94 5.35 -62.07
C ALA A 72 11.19 6.76 -61.50
N GLN A 73 10.47 7.76 -62.01
CA GLN A 73 10.49 9.11 -61.41
C GLN A 73 10.09 9.04 -59.93
N PRO A 74 10.90 9.61 -59.00
CA PRO A 74 10.57 9.58 -57.58
C PRO A 74 9.42 10.55 -57.25
N VAL A 75 8.67 10.18 -56.21
CA VAL A 75 7.50 10.81 -55.57
C VAL A 75 7.80 12.21 -54.98
N VAL A 76 8.43 13.10 -55.75
CA VAL A 76 8.77 14.47 -55.33
C VAL A 76 7.56 15.40 -55.44
N HIS A 77 6.57 15.06 -56.29
CA HIS A 77 5.39 15.92 -56.51
C HIS A 77 4.41 15.94 -55.32
N HIS A 78 4.17 14.84 -54.60
CA HIS A 78 3.20 14.81 -53.49
C HIS A 78 3.70 15.49 -52.20
N VAL A 79 5.01 15.62 -52.00
CA VAL A 79 5.58 16.31 -50.82
C VAL A 79 5.42 17.84 -50.93
N GLN A 80 5.28 18.38 -52.15
CA GLN A 80 5.04 19.82 -52.36
C GLN A 80 3.58 20.22 -52.10
N GLU A 81 2.58 19.41 -52.46
CA GLU A 81 1.15 19.70 -52.22
C GLU A 81 0.79 19.67 -50.72
N ILE A 82 1.38 18.76 -49.93
CA ILE A 82 1.11 18.67 -48.48
C ILE A 82 1.64 19.88 -47.70
N ARG A 83 2.67 20.58 -48.23
CA ARG A 83 3.18 21.83 -47.66
C ARG A 83 2.21 23.02 -47.81
N GLU A 84 1.12 22.87 -48.56
CA GLU A 84 0.09 23.91 -48.70
C GLU A 84 -1.00 23.83 -47.61
N THR A 85 -0.98 22.81 -46.74
CA THR A 85 -1.79 22.81 -45.51
C THR A 85 -1.32 23.95 -44.61
N GLY A 86 -2.21 24.85 -44.19
CA GLY A 86 -1.87 26.07 -43.44
C GLY A 86 -1.32 25.85 -42.01
N GLY A 87 -1.06 24.60 -41.62
CA GLY A 87 -0.60 24.18 -40.29
C GLY A 87 0.91 24.30 -40.09
N ALA A 88 1.33 24.44 -38.82
CA ALA A 88 2.72 24.51 -38.41
C ALA A 88 3.19 23.17 -37.81
N ALA A 89 4.16 22.51 -38.44
CA ALA A 89 4.76 21.30 -37.90
C ALA A 89 5.39 21.55 -36.52
N PHE A 90 5.20 20.62 -35.57
CA PHE A 90 5.65 20.70 -34.19
C PHE A 90 5.20 21.98 -33.46
N SER A 91 4.00 22.47 -33.77
CA SER A 91 3.42 23.60 -33.06
C SER A 91 3.18 23.27 -31.57
N PRO A 92 2.93 24.28 -30.73
CA PRO A 92 2.54 24.07 -29.35
C PRO A 92 1.21 23.32 -29.22
N ALA A 93 0.33 23.39 -30.23
CA ALA A 93 -0.91 22.63 -30.28
C ALA A 93 -0.65 21.14 -30.54
N VAL A 94 0.33 20.82 -31.38
CA VAL A 94 0.82 19.44 -31.58
C VAL A 94 1.42 18.91 -30.30
N PHE A 95 2.27 19.71 -29.64
CA PHE A 95 2.90 19.30 -28.39
C PHE A 95 1.87 18.97 -27.31
N ARG A 96 0.79 19.77 -27.21
CA ARG A 96 -0.35 19.47 -26.33
C ARG A 96 -1.08 18.19 -26.77
N SER A 97 -1.32 18.01 -28.07
CA SER A 97 -1.98 16.81 -28.59
C SER A 97 -1.18 15.53 -28.33
N LEU A 98 0.15 15.58 -28.43
CA LEU A 98 1.03 14.42 -28.21
C LEU A 98 1.27 14.12 -26.73
N PHE A 99 1.44 15.15 -25.90
CA PHE A 99 1.98 14.99 -24.53
C PHE A 99 1.05 15.44 -23.40
N VAL A 100 0.21 16.45 -23.61
CA VAL A 100 -0.58 17.07 -22.54
C VAL A 100 -1.99 17.36 -23.05
N PRO A 101 -2.96 16.42 -22.89
CA PRO A 101 -4.34 16.65 -23.30
C PRO A 101 -4.84 17.93 -22.62
N ARG A 102 -5.05 19.01 -23.38
CA ARG A 102 -5.62 20.27 -22.89
C ARG A 102 -6.79 20.61 -23.78
N SER A 103 -7.88 21.10 -23.18
CA SER A 103 -9.01 21.66 -23.90
C SER A 103 -8.55 22.77 -24.85
N LEU A 104 -8.76 22.61 -26.14
CA LEU A 104 -8.62 23.67 -27.14
C LEU A 104 -10.03 24.05 -27.60
N PRO A 105 -10.46 25.32 -27.47
CA PRO A 105 -11.79 25.71 -27.92
C PRO A 105 -11.87 25.68 -29.46
N GLY A 106 -12.85 24.94 -29.98
CA GLY A 106 -13.43 25.01 -31.33
C GLY A 106 -12.39 25.12 -32.45
N SER A 107 -12.24 26.32 -33.01
CA SER A 107 -11.29 26.66 -34.08
C SER A 107 -9.83 26.30 -33.79
N LEU A 108 -9.47 26.00 -32.54
CA LEU A 108 -8.15 25.52 -32.16
C LEU A 108 -7.99 23.99 -32.27
N GLU A 109 -9.06 23.19 -32.31
CA GLU A 109 -9.00 21.75 -32.62
C GLU A 109 -8.75 21.51 -34.11
N GLU A 110 -9.43 22.24 -35.00
CA GLU A 110 -9.18 22.15 -36.46
C GLU A 110 -7.72 22.54 -36.77
N ARG A 111 -7.24 23.60 -36.12
CA ARG A 111 -5.84 24.00 -36.20
C ARG A 111 -4.89 22.97 -35.59
N ALA A 112 -5.29 22.27 -34.53
CA ALA A 112 -4.48 21.19 -33.95
C ALA A 112 -4.41 19.97 -34.88
N ASP A 113 -5.51 19.62 -35.55
CA ASP A 113 -5.54 18.56 -36.56
C ASP A 113 -4.66 18.92 -37.76
N GLU A 114 -4.73 20.15 -38.27
CA GLU A 114 -3.84 20.68 -39.33
C GLU A 114 -2.36 20.64 -38.90
N ASP A 115 -2.04 21.08 -37.68
CA ASP A 115 -0.67 21.07 -37.18
C ASP A 115 -0.16 19.63 -36.95
N VAL A 116 -1.02 18.68 -36.55
CA VAL A 116 -0.69 17.25 -36.43
C VAL A 116 -0.43 16.64 -37.81
N ILE A 117 -1.26 16.94 -38.83
CA ILE A 117 -1.03 16.54 -40.22
C ILE A 117 0.33 17.05 -40.69
N ALA A 118 0.62 18.34 -40.49
CA ALA A 118 1.91 18.93 -40.87
C ALA A 118 3.09 18.25 -40.15
N THR A 119 2.90 17.84 -38.90
CA THR A 119 3.91 17.10 -38.13
C THR A 119 4.13 15.70 -38.69
N LEU A 120 3.06 14.95 -38.99
CA LEU A 120 3.16 13.61 -39.60
C LEU A 120 3.82 13.68 -40.98
N ALA A 121 3.50 14.68 -41.78
CA ALA A 121 4.15 14.92 -43.08
C ALA A 121 5.65 15.23 -42.94
N HIS A 122 6.06 15.86 -41.83
CA HIS A 122 7.46 16.12 -41.54
C HIS A 122 8.20 14.88 -41.03
N VAL A 123 7.53 14.01 -40.27
CA VAL A 123 8.15 12.81 -39.68
C VAL A 123 8.17 11.61 -40.65
N GLY A 124 7.10 11.44 -41.43
CA GLY A 124 6.86 10.33 -42.34
C GLY A 124 8.03 9.96 -43.28
N PRO A 125 8.76 10.92 -43.89
CA PRO A 125 9.88 10.62 -44.80
C PRO A 125 11.05 9.83 -44.19
N THR A 126 11.05 9.59 -42.89
CA THR A 126 12.10 8.80 -42.21
C THR A 126 11.69 7.38 -41.89
N TRP A 127 10.46 7.02 -42.21
CA TRP A 127 9.97 5.65 -42.10
C TRP A 127 10.26 4.89 -43.38
N VAL A 128 10.10 3.57 -43.32
CA VAL A 128 10.21 2.72 -44.51
C VAL A 128 9.12 3.07 -45.52
N LEU A 129 9.45 3.02 -46.81
CA LEU A 129 8.60 3.46 -47.93
C LEU A 129 7.13 3.01 -47.82
N PRO A 130 6.80 1.74 -47.50
CA PRO A 130 5.39 1.32 -47.40
C PRO A 130 4.60 2.07 -46.31
N ILE A 131 5.23 2.34 -45.17
CA ILE A 131 4.58 3.04 -44.05
C ILE A 131 4.54 4.55 -44.31
N GLN A 132 5.55 5.08 -45.01
CA GLN A 132 5.55 6.45 -45.50
C GLN A 132 4.37 6.70 -46.45
N GLU A 133 4.17 5.86 -47.46
CA GLU A 133 3.04 5.98 -48.40
C GLU A 133 1.69 5.81 -47.68
N PHE A 134 1.62 4.86 -46.75
CA PHE A 134 0.43 4.63 -45.93
C PHE A 134 0.02 5.87 -45.12
N ILE A 135 0.97 6.48 -44.38
CA ILE A 135 0.65 7.66 -43.57
C ILE A 135 0.33 8.88 -44.44
N PHE A 136 1.00 9.03 -45.59
CA PHE A 136 0.70 10.12 -46.51
C PHE A 136 -0.71 10.02 -47.09
N THR A 137 -1.15 8.80 -47.44
CA THR A 137 -2.52 8.56 -47.89
C THR A 137 -3.53 8.89 -46.80
N LEU A 138 -3.25 8.53 -45.55
CA LEU A 138 -4.15 8.76 -44.42
C LEU A 138 -4.39 10.25 -44.12
N ILE A 139 -3.34 11.07 -44.20
CA ILE A 139 -3.39 12.48 -43.81
C ILE A 139 -3.77 13.44 -44.95
N HIS A 140 -3.82 12.93 -46.19
CA HIS A 140 -4.16 13.74 -47.36
C HIS A 140 -5.67 13.87 -47.54
N GLU A 141 -6.12 15.00 -48.07
CA GLU A 141 -7.55 15.26 -48.25
C GLU A 141 -8.18 14.23 -49.20
N VAL A 142 -9.35 13.72 -48.84
CA VAL A 142 -10.03 12.67 -49.60
C VAL A 142 -10.72 13.30 -50.82
N SER A 143 -10.23 12.98 -52.01
CA SER A 143 -10.82 13.37 -53.30
C SER A 143 -10.94 12.16 -54.22
N VAL A 144 -11.81 12.24 -55.24
CA VAL A 144 -12.02 11.11 -56.17
C VAL A 144 -10.73 10.70 -56.88
N SER A 145 -9.89 11.67 -57.27
CA SER A 145 -8.58 11.40 -57.87
C SER A 145 -7.64 10.74 -56.86
N HIS A 146 -7.56 11.26 -55.64
CA HIS A 146 -6.68 10.70 -54.61
C HIS A 146 -7.07 9.26 -54.24
N VAL A 147 -8.36 8.98 -54.02
CA VAL A 147 -8.83 7.61 -53.73
C VAL A 147 -8.55 6.69 -54.92
N ARG A 148 -8.81 7.14 -56.15
CA ARG A 148 -8.51 6.37 -57.36
C ARG A 148 -7.02 6.04 -57.44
N ASP A 149 -6.15 7.03 -57.29
CA ASP A 149 -4.72 6.85 -57.46
C ASP A 149 -4.16 5.91 -56.38
N ALA A 150 -4.58 6.08 -55.13
CA ALA A 150 -4.16 5.22 -54.01
C ALA A 150 -4.69 3.79 -54.12
N VAL A 151 -5.93 3.59 -54.55
CA VAL A 151 -6.54 2.24 -54.66
C VAL A 151 -6.08 1.52 -55.92
N SER A 152 -6.13 2.16 -57.10
CA SER A 152 -5.80 1.50 -58.37
C SER A 152 -4.33 1.09 -58.45
N ALA A 153 -3.43 1.86 -57.82
CA ALA A 153 -2.02 1.54 -57.71
C ALA A 153 -1.69 0.53 -56.58
N LEU A 154 -2.66 0.16 -55.72
CA LEU A 154 -2.38 -0.65 -54.53
C LEU A 154 -1.94 -2.08 -54.91
N PRO A 155 -0.71 -2.50 -54.56
CA PRO A 155 -0.24 -3.84 -54.87
C PRO A 155 -0.89 -4.90 -53.96
N ALA A 156 -0.87 -6.17 -54.39
CA ALA A 156 -1.34 -7.26 -53.56
C ALA A 156 -0.53 -7.36 -52.26
N ARG A 157 -1.22 -7.59 -51.14
CA ARG A 157 -0.76 -7.61 -49.75
C ARG A 157 -0.38 -6.25 -49.16
N ALA A 158 -0.61 -5.15 -49.87
CA ALA A 158 -0.51 -3.80 -49.31
C ALA A 158 -1.88 -3.30 -48.84
N ALA A 159 -1.85 -2.21 -48.06
CA ALA A 159 -3.03 -1.53 -47.61
C ALA A 159 -2.89 -0.01 -47.70
N VAL A 160 -4.02 0.67 -47.79
CA VAL A 160 -4.15 2.12 -47.65
C VAL A 160 -5.21 2.43 -46.60
N ALA A 161 -5.14 3.60 -45.99
CA ALA A 161 -6.16 4.07 -45.07
C ALA A 161 -6.57 5.50 -45.40
N PHE A 162 -7.85 5.81 -45.20
CA PHE A 162 -8.43 7.13 -45.37
C PHE A 162 -9.08 7.57 -44.07
N TRP A 163 -8.70 8.75 -43.58
CA TRP A 163 -9.39 9.37 -42.46
C TRP A 163 -10.61 10.13 -42.96
N ILE A 164 -11.80 9.58 -42.69
CA ILE A 164 -13.07 10.16 -43.10
C ILE A 164 -13.56 11.07 -41.96
N ARG A 165 -13.05 12.31 -41.97
CA ARG A 165 -13.23 13.31 -40.90
C ARG A 165 -14.71 13.50 -40.54
N GLU A 166 -15.57 13.70 -41.54
CA GLU A 166 -17.01 13.94 -41.36
C GLU A 166 -17.80 12.73 -40.84
N GLN A 167 -17.19 11.53 -40.83
CA GLN A 167 -17.80 10.32 -40.29
C GLN A 167 -17.08 9.80 -39.03
N ASN A 168 -16.13 10.56 -38.47
CA ASN A 168 -15.37 10.17 -37.28
C ASN A 168 -14.83 8.72 -37.37
N ALA A 169 -14.35 8.34 -38.55
CA ALA A 169 -13.97 6.96 -38.86
C ALA A 169 -12.68 6.91 -39.67
N VAL A 170 -11.96 5.79 -39.52
CA VAL A 170 -10.90 5.40 -40.46
C VAL A 170 -11.43 4.26 -41.30
N LEU A 171 -11.26 4.38 -42.62
CA LEU A 171 -11.48 3.30 -43.58
C LEU A 171 -10.12 2.76 -44.01
N HIS A 172 -9.84 1.50 -43.69
CA HIS A 172 -8.64 0.77 -44.09
C HIS A 172 -8.99 -0.24 -45.17
N ILE A 173 -8.23 -0.24 -46.26
CA ILE A 173 -8.43 -1.07 -47.44
C ILE A 173 -7.18 -1.89 -47.66
N GLU A 174 -7.28 -3.20 -47.48
CA GLU A 174 -6.19 -4.15 -47.72
C GLU A 174 -6.47 -4.95 -48.99
N ARG A 175 -5.53 -4.97 -49.94
CA ARG A 175 -5.62 -5.84 -51.12
C ARG A 175 -5.09 -7.23 -50.79
N ARG A 176 -5.92 -8.10 -50.23
CA ARG A 176 -5.52 -9.47 -49.79
C ARG A 176 -4.92 -10.31 -50.92
N SER A 177 -5.53 -10.25 -52.10
CA SER A 177 -5.10 -11.00 -53.29
C SER A 177 -5.37 -10.19 -54.57
N ARG A 178 -5.19 -10.81 -55.75
CA ARG A 178 -5.47 -10.13 -57.03
C ARG A 178 -6.93 -9.67 -57.16
N ASP A 179 -7.86 -10.47 -56.64
CA ASP A 179 -9.30 -10.32 -56.86
C ASP A 179 -10.11 -10.06 -55.58
N VAL A 180 -9.46 -9.99 -54.41
CA VAL A 180 -10.11 -9.83 -53.10
C VAL A 180 -9.49 -8.67 -52.33
N ALA A 181 -10.34 -7.80 -51.82
CA ALA A 181 -10.01 -6.73 -50.89
C ALA A 181 -10.68 -6.95 -49.53
N ARG A 182 -10.04 -6.53 -48.46
CA ARG A 182 -10.63 -6.43 -47.12
C ARG A 182 -10.87 -4.96 -46.80
N LEU A 183 -12.12 -4.61 -46.54
CA LEU A 183 -12.51 -3.30 -46.05
C LEU A 183 -12.68 -3.40 -44.53
N SER A 184 -11.87 -2.64 -43.80
CA SER A 184 -11.86 -2.60 -42.35
C SER A 184 -12.17 -1.17 -41.90
N ALA A 185 -12.99 -1.00 -40.88
CA ALA A 185 -13.28 0.33 -40.36
C ALA A 185 -13.44 0.35 -38.84
N TRP A 186 -13.14 1.51 -38.26
CA TRP A 186 -13.32 1.78 -36.85
C TRP A 186 -13.58 3.26 -36.61
N ARG A 187 -14.16 3.55 -35.45
CA ARG A 187 -14.42 4.91 -34.99
C ARG A 187 -13.11 5.55 -34.49
N VAL A 188 -12.92 6.85 -34.72
CA VAL A 188 -11.74 7.58 -34.21
C VAL A 188 -11.96 7.97 -32.75
N GLN A 189 -13.06 8.65 -32.41
CA GLN A 189 -13.36 9.07 -31.04
C GLN A 189 -14.70 8.55 -30.53
N LEU A 190 -14.79 8.17 -29.26
CA LEU A 190 -16.05 7.76 -28.63
C LEU A 190 -17.00 8.96 -28.42
N PRO A 191 -18.33 8.73 -28.48
CA PRO A 191 -19.32 9.72 -28.06
C PRO A 191 -19.07 10.25 -26.64
N LEU A 192 -19.50 11.46 -26.35
CA LEU A 192 -19.27 12.12 -25.06
C LEU A 192 -19.80 11.30 -23.87
N ALA A 193 -21.01 10.78 -23.98
CA ALA A 193 -21.60 9.93 -22.95
C ALA A 193 -20.76 8.66 -22.63
N GLN A 194 -20.05 8.11 -23.62
CA GLN A 194 -19.20 6.94 -23.44
C GLN A 194 -17.81 7.33 -22.90
N ALA A 195 -17.23 8.42 -23.39
CA ALA A 195 -15.95 8.95 -22.89
C ALA A 195 -16.02 9.43 -21.43
N MET A 196 -17.22 9.74 -20.93
CA MET A 196 -17.47 10.18 -19.54
C MET A 196 -17.84 9.03 -18.59
N LEU A 197 -17.80 7.77 -19.06
CA LEU A 197 -18.00 6.62 -18.18
C LEU A 197 -16.82 6.49 -17.20
N SER A 198 -17.09 5.88 -16.04
CA SER A 198 -16.11 5.73 -14.95
C SER A 198 -15.02 4.69 -15.23
N GLU A 199 -15.18 3.87 -16.26
CA GLU A 199 -14.23 2.82 -16.64
C GLU A 199 -13.43 3.26 -17.87
N PRO A 200 -12.10 3.00 -17.92
CA PRO A 200 -11.30 3.25 -19.12
C PRO A 200 -11.89 2.45 -20.28
N CYS A 201 -12.42 3.15 -21.28
CA CYS A 201 -13.03 2.51 -22.43
C CYS A 201 -11.94 1.99 -23.37
N CYS A 202 -12.03 0.72 -23.78
CA CYS A 202 -11.19 0.16 -24.83
C CYS A 202 -11.95 0.13 -26.16
N MET A 203 -11.23 0.35 -27.26
CA MET A 203 -11.75 0.20 -28.61
C MET A 203 -11.05 -0.95 -29.31
N GLN A 204 -11.85 -1.84 -29.89
CA GLN A 204 -11.36 -2.89 -30.79
C GLN A 204 -11.09 -2.29 -32.17
N LEU A 205 -9.93 -2.62 -32.75
CA LEU A 205 -9.47 -2.13 -34.04
C LEU A 205 -9.06 -3.31 -34.93
N PRO A 206 -9.63 -3.46 -36.14
CA PRO A 206 -10.84 -2.79 -36.62
C PRO A 206 -12.10 -3.14 -35.79
N ALA A 207 -13.13 -2.30 -35.87
CA ALA A 207 -14.42 -2.56 -35.22
C ALA A 207 -15.35 -3.42 -36.11
N ALA A 208 -15.21 -3.30 -37.44
CA ALA A 208 -15.90 -4.12 -38.42
C ALA A 208 -14.99 -4.34 -39.64
N ALA A 209 -15.10 -5.51 -40.27
CA ALA A 209 -14.41 -5.80 -41.53
C ALA A 209 -15.26 -6.67 -42.48
N THR A 210 -15.05 -6.51 -43.78
CA THR A 210 -15.77 -7.24 -44.84
C THR A 210 -14.85 -7.51 -46.02
N ASP A 211 -14.83 -8.76 -46.49
CA ASP A 211 -14.07 -9.18 -47.67
C ASP A 211 -14.94 -9.05 -48.93
N VAL A 212 -14.46 -8.27 -49.90
CA VAL A 212 -15.16 -7.90 -51.14
C VAL A 212 -14.32 -8.21 -52.37
N SER A 213 -14.94 -8.28 -53.54
CA SER A 213 -14.18 -8.39 -54.79
C SER A 213 -13.38 -7.11 -55.05
N TRP A 214 -12.12 -7.24 -55.48
CA TRP A 214 -11.26 -6.11 -55.82
C TRP A 214 -11.93 -5.19 -56.86
N GLY A 215 -12.68 -5.73 -57.83
CA GLY A 215 -13.39 -4.93 -58.83
C GLY A 215 -14.55 -4.08 -58.28
N VAL A 216 -15.00 -4.32 -57.04
CA VAL A 216 -15.96 -3.44 -56.34
C VAL A 216 -15.25 -2.23 -55.74
N VAL A 217 -14.01 -2.41 -55.27
CA VAL A 217 -13.19 -1.37 -54.64
C VAL A 217 -12.48 -0.53 -55.70
N ASP A 218 -11.94 -1.18 -56.74
CA ASP A 218 -11.34 -0.55 -57.91
C ASP A 218 -12.42 -0.16 -58.94
N HIS A 219 -13.37 0.66 -58.50
CA HIS A 219 -14.48 1.13 -59.30
C HIS A 219 -14.75 2.61 -59.04
N GLU A 220 -15.10 3.34 -60.10
CA GLU A 220 -15.34 4.78 -60.06
C GLU A 220 -16.44 5.18 -59.07
N ASP A 221 -17.50 4.36 -58.97
CA ASP A 221 -18.59 4.61 -58.02
C ASP A 221 -18.15 4.46 -56.56
N PHE A 222 -17.20 3.55 -56.27
CA PHE A 222 -16.65 3.39 -54.93
C PHE A 222 -15.80 4.61 -54.55
N TYR A 223 -14.97 5.10 -55.48
CA TYR A 223 -14.16 6.32 -55.28
C TYR A 223 -15.04 7.54 -54.99
N ARG A 224 -16.14 7.69 -55.73
CA ARG A 224 -17.13 8.76 -55.49
C ARG A 224 -17.79 8.61 -54.14
N LEU A 225 -18.24 7.40 -53.78
CA LEU A 225 -18.90 7.15 -52.50
C LEU A 225 -18.01 7.47 -51.30
N VAL A 226 -16.74 7.03 -51.31
CA VAL A 226 -15.77 7.36 -50.26
C VAL A 226 -15.53 8.87 -50.17
N THR A 227 -15.45 9.55 -51.32
CA THR A 227 -15.27 11.00 -51.37
C THR A 227 -16.51 11.75 -50.88
N GLU A 228 -17.72 11.34 -51.27
CA GLU A 228 -18.98 11.93 -50.81
C GLU A 228 -19.13 11.79 -49.29
N LEU A 229 -18.81 10.62 -48.72
CA LEU A 229 -18.83 10.40 -47.28
C LEU A 229 -17.78 11.23 -46.54
N ALA A 230 -16.65 11.55 -47.17
CA ALA A 230 -15.62 12.41 -46.60
C ALA A 230 -15.94 13.91 -46.68
N GLN A 231 -16.78 14.34 -47.62
CA GLN A 231 -17.09 15.76 -47.87
C GLN A 231 -18.48 16.19 -47.37
N GLN A 232 -19.39 15.24 -47.12
CA GLN A 232 -20.76 15.53 -46.73
C GLN A 232 -20.98 15.38 -45.21
N GLU A 233 -21.34 16.48 -44.57
CA GLU A 233 -21.96 16.46 -43.24
C GLU A 233 -23.37 15.85 -43.35
N LEU A 234 -23.59 14.68 -42.73
CA LEU A 234 -24.89 14.00 -42.73
C LEU A 234 -25.66 14.36 -41.45
N PRO A 235 -26.83 15.02 -41.55
CA PRO A 235 -27.57 15.51 -40.36
C PRO A 235 -27.96 14.41 -39.37
N ASP A 236 -28.17 13.18 -39.84
CA ASP A 236 -28.50 12.02 -38.99
C ASP A 236 -27.26 11.42 -38.29
N ALA A 237 -26.05 11.73 -38.75
CA ALA A 237 -24.79 11.43 -38.06
C ALA A 237 -24.43 12.50 -37.02
N ALA A 238 -25.06 13.67 -37.07
CA ALA A 238 -24.84 14.72 -36.09
C ALA A 238 -25.44 14.31 -34.72
N PRO A 239 -24.80 14.71 -33.62
CA PRO A 239 -25.30 14.47 -32.27
C PRO A 239 -26.69 15.09 -32.07
N LYS A 240 -27.67 14.29 -31.62
CA LYS A 240 -28.99 14.80 -31.23
C LYS A 240 -28.93 15.36 -29.81
N ALA A 241 -28.58 16.63 -29.65
CA ALA A 241 -28.62 17.29 -28.33
C ALA A 241 -29.87 18.18 -28.16
N ALA A 242 -30.47 18.06 -26.98
CA ALA A 242 -31.61 18.84 -26.49
C ALA A 242 -31.19 20.28 -26.12
N ASP A 243 -31.98 21.27 -26.54
CA ASP A 243 -32.06 22.70 -26.12
C ASP A 243 -30.77 23.52 -25.87
N VAL A 244 -29.57 22.95 -26.06
CA VAL A 244 -28.26 23.60 -25.96
C VAL A 244 -27.45 23.15 -27.17
N GLU A 245 -26.98 24.09 -27.99
CA GLU A 245 -26.05 23.81 -29.10
C GLU A 245 -24.70 23.34 -28.53
N GLU A 246 -24.59 22.04 -28.27
CA GLU A 246 -23.31 21.39 -28.03
C GLU A 246 -22.69 21.02 -29.39
N THR A 247 -21.95 21.95 -30.00
CA THR A 247 -21.23 21.80 -31.28
C THR A 247 -20.06 20.81 -31.24
N TRP A 248 -19.95 19.96 -30.20
CA TRP A 248 -18.71 19.29 -29.78
C TRP A 248 -18.70 17.77 -29.92
N GLU A 249 -19.87 17.12 -30.03
CA GLU A 249 -19.91 15.67 -30.14
C GLU A 249 -19.45 15.20 -31.54
N PRO A 250 -18.54 14.21 -31.62
CA PRO A 250 -18.06 13.73 -32.90
C PRO A 250 -19.20 13.02 -33.65
N HIS A 251 -19.23 13.14 -34.97
CA HIS A 251 -20.25 12.54 -35.80
C HIS A 251 -20.27 11.00 -35.65
N SER A 252 -21.42 10.39 -35.91
CA SER A 252 -21.55 8.94 -35.84
C SER A 252 -20.85 8.26 -37.02
N ALA A 253 -20.03 7.25 -36.72
CA ALA A 253 -19.40 6.39 -37.71
C ALA A 253 -20.35 5.39 -38.40
N THR A 254 -21.66 5.51 -38.16
CA THR A 254 -22.72 4.62 -38.67
C THR A 254 -22.68 4.46 -40.20
N TYR A 255 -22.44 5.52 -40.97
CA TYR A 255 -22.43 5.42 -42.43
C TYR A 255 -21.27 4.58 -42.98
N ILE A 256 -20.14 4.57 -42.30
CA ILE A 256 -19.00 3.71 -42.67
C ILE A 256 -19.19 2.29 -42.15
N LEU A 257 -19.49 2.15 -40.85
CA LEU A 257 -19.56 0.84 -40.20
C LEU A 257 -20.82 0.04 -40.58
N ASP A 258 -21.98 0.68 -40.59
CA ASP A 258 -23.28 0.01 -40.69
C ASP A 258 -23.86 0.05 -42.11
N TYR A 259 -23.38 0.95 -42.99
CA TYR A 259 -23.90 1.10 -44.36
C TYR A 259 -22.88 0.80 -45.46
N LEU A 260 -21.70 1.44 -45.46
CA LEU A 260 -20.70 1.26 -46.52
C LEU A 260 -20.22 -0.19 -46.58
N LEU A 261 -19.76 -0.76 -45.46
CA LEU A 261 -19.24 -2.14 -45.44
C LEU A 261 -20.28 -3.17 -45.92
N PRO A 262 -21.55 -3.16 -45.45
CA PRO A 262 -22.56 -4.07 -45.98
C PRO A 262 -22.98 -3.79 -47.42
N ALA A 263 -23.00 -2.51 -47.85
CA ALA A 263 -23.42 -2.13 -49.21
C ALA A 263 -22.46 -2.63 -50.30
N CYS A 264 -21.18 -2.85 -49.97
CA CYS A 264 -20.22 -3.45 -50.88
C CYS A 264 -20.48 -4.95 -51.17
N GLY A 265 -21.46 -5.58 -50.49
CA GLY A 265 -21.97 -6.91 -50.82
C GLY A 265 -20.97 -8.06 -50.59
N GLY A 266 -20.00 -7.86 -49.71
CA GLY A 266 -18.96 -8.84 -49.37
C GLY A 266 -19.33 -9.80 -48.23
N GLU A 267 -18.40 -10.71 -47.93
CA GLU A 267 -18.51 -11.63 -46.79
C GLU A 267 -17.99 -10.94 -45.52
N VAL A 268 -18.83 -10.89 -44.48
CA VAL A 268 -18.46 -10.26 -43.19
C VAL A 268 -17.37 -11.10 -42.52
N VAL A 269 -16.28 -10.44 -42.11
CA VAL A 269 -15.17 -11.11 -41.42
C VAL A 269 -15.49 -11.17 -39.93
N VAL A 270 -15.43 -12.37 -39.34
CA VAL A 270 -15.58 -12.55 -37.90
C VAL A 270 -14.27 -12.21 -37.21
N LEU A 271 -14.28 -11.12 -36.43
CA LEU A 271 -13.12 -10.66 -35.68
C LEU A 271 -13.02 -11.42 -34.35
N ALA A 272 -12.26 -12.51 -34.32
CA ALA A 272 -12.05 -13.34 -33.12
C ALA A 272 -10.78 -12.93 -32.35
N GLU A 273 -10.75 -13.12 -31.03
CA GLU A 273 -9.63 -12.72 -30.14
C GLU A 273 -8.27 -13.31 -30.54
N ASP A 274 -8.24 -14.45 -31.24
CA ASP A 274 -7.01 -15.19 -31.58
C ASP A 274 -6.39 -14.85 -32.95
N ASP A 275 -6.98 -13.94 -33.75
CA ASP A 275 -6.43 -13.59 -35.07
C ASP A 275 -5.50 -12.37 -35.00
N SER A 276 -4.30 -12.50 -35.59
CA SER A 276 -3.15 -11.62 -35.43
C SER A 276 -3.31 -10.22 -36.05
N SER A 277 -4.53 -9.88 -36.48
CA SER A 277 -4.87 -8.63 -37.17
C SER A 277 -5.72 -7.65 -36.34
N TYR A 278 -6.03 -7.98 -35.08
CA TYR A 278 -6.78 -7.10 -34.16
C TYR A 278 -5.91 -6.46 -33.11
N VAL A 279 -6.27 -5.24 -32.75
CA VAL A 279 -5.59 -4.42 -31.76
C VAL A 279 -6.62 -3.81 -30.79
N TRP A 280 -6.28 -3.78 -29.51
CA TRP A 280 -7.05 -3.07 -28.50
C TRP A 280 -6.35 -1.76 -28.13
N GLU A 281 -7.07 -0.65 -28.30
CA GLU A 281 -6.56 0.67 -27.91
C GLU A 281 -7.40 1.27 -26.78
N GLN A 282 -6.74 1.68 -25.71
CA GLN A 282 -7.38 2.39 -24.60
C GLN A 282 -7.66 3.85 -24.97
N VAL A 283 -8.90 4.28 -24.71
CA VAL A 283 -9.34 5.66 -24.93
C VAL A 283 -9.03 6.49 -23.69
N PHE A 284 -7.88 7.17 -23.73
CA PHE A 284 -7.48 8.12 -22.69
C PHE A 284 -8.04 9.51 -22.99
N ASP A 285 -9.27 9.78 -22.53
CA ASP A 285 -9.86 11.12 -22.47
C ASP A 285 -9.80 11.62 -21.00
N GLU A 286 -9.16 12.76 -20.74
CA GLU A 286 -9.01 13.30 -19.38
C GLU A 286 -10.17 14.23 -19.02
N VAL A 287 -11.04 13.87 -18.07
CA VAL A 287 -12.12 14.78 -17.62
C VAL A 287 -11.56 15.90 -16.73
N ARG A 288 -11.65 17.17 -17.16
CA ARG A 288 -11.42 18.33 -16.28
C ARG A 288 -12.68 19.15 -16.09
N TYR A 289 -13.03 19.36 -14.83
CA TYR A 289 -14.05 20.30 -14.41
C TYR A 289 -13.53 21.74 -14.58
N SER A 290 -13.99 22.46 -15.61
CA SER A 290 -13.67 23.88 -15.76
C SER A 290 -14.91 24.74 -15.97
N HIS A 291 -15.05 25.74 -15.11
CA HIS A 291 -15.95 26.91 -15.13
C HIS A 291 -17.47 26.63 -15.20
N GLY A 292 -18.15 27.05 -14.14
CA GLY A 292 -19.59 26.89 -13.89
C GLY A 292 -20.52 27.68 -14.83
N ALA A 293 -20.50 27.35 -16.11
CA ALA A 293 -21.56 27.68 -17.07
C ALA A 293 -21.59 26.72 -18.29
N VAL A 294 -20.53 25.94 -18.54
CA VAL A 294 -20.46 24.98 -19.65
C VAL A 294 -20.48 23.55 -19.09
N PRO A 295 -21.21 22.60 -19.70
CA PRO A 295 -21.25 21.20 -19.29
C PRO A 295 -19.85 20.59 -19.12
N GLU A 296 -19.80 19.54 -18.31
CA GLU A 296 -18.63 18.72 -18.01
C GLU A 296 -18.06 18.13 -19.33
N LEU A 297 -16.99 18.71 -19.88
CA LEU A 297 -16.40 18.25 -21.14
C LEU A 297 -15.03 17.56 -20.88
N PRO A 298 -14.82 16.34 -21.40
CA PRO A 298 -13.54 15.65 -21.33
C PRO A 298 -12.53 16.32 -22.26
N ARG A 299 -11.28 16.35 -21.84
CA ARG A 299 -10.14 16.70 -22.69
C ARG A 299 -9.92 15.56 -23.66
N ARG A 300 -10.14 15.85 -24.93
CA ARG A 300 -9.90 14.93 -26.03
C ARG A 300 -8.56 15.25 -26.68
N VAL A 301 -7.96 14.23 -27.25
CA VAL A 301 -6.78 14.37 -28.11
C VAL A 301 -7.23 14.70 -29.53
N SER A 302 -6.39 15.38 -30.33
CA SER A 302 -6.62 15.62 -31.77
C SER A 302 -7.18 14.37 -32.48
N ARG A 303 -8.18 14.58 -33.34
CA ARG A 303 -8.81 13.52 -34.14
C ARG A 303 -7.82 12.99 -35.17
N ALA A 304 -7.06 13.89 -35.79
CA ALA A 304 -5.98 13.52 -36.72
C ALA A 304 -4.94 12.63 -36.03
N TRP A 305 -4.52 12.97 -34.80
CA TRP A 305 -3.54 12.17 -34.05
C TRP A 305 -4.09 10.78 -33.71
N ARG A 306 -5.36 10.70 -33.27
CA ARG A 306 -5.97 9.42 -32.92
C ARG A 306 -6.19 8.54 -34.16
N ALA A 307 -6.58 9.12 -35.30
CA ALA A 307 -6.68 8.42 -36.57
C ALA A 307 -5.32 7.87 -37.01
N ALA A 308 -4.27 8.70 -37.00
CA ALA A 308 -2.91 8.30 -37.33
C ALA A 308 -2.37 7.20 -36.42
N ARG A 309 -2.52 7.36 -35.10
CA ARG A 309 -2.06 6.39 -34.11
C ARG A 309 -2.71 5.02 -34.30
N THR A 310 -4.04 4.98 -34.43
CA THR A 310 -4.78 3.72 -34.59
C THR A 310 -4.51 3.05 -35.92
N ALA A 311 -4.44 3.81 -37.02
CA ALA A 311 -4.10 3.28 -38.34
C ALA A 311 -2.67 2.72 -38.42
N LEU A 312 -1.70 3.42 -37.82
CA LEU A 312 -0.31 2.93 -37.72
C LEU A 312 -0.21 1.64 -36.91
N HIS A 313 -0.94 1.53 -35.81
CA HIS A 313 -0.91 0.32 -34.99
C HIS A 313 -1.45 -0.89 -35.77
N VAL A 314 -2.62 -0.75 -36.40
CA VAL A 314 -3.22 -1.79 -37.25
C VAL A 314 -2.28 -2.17 -38.39
N GLU A 315 -1.69 -1.19 -39.08
CA GLU A 315 -0.80 -1.46 -40.22
C GLU A 315 0.53 -2.11 -39.79
N CYS A 316 1.08 -1.75 -38.64
CA CYS A 316 2.29 -2.38 -38.11
C CYS A 316 2.04 -3.84 -37.74
N CYS A 317 0.94 -4.14 -37.05
CA CYS A 317 0.55 -5.51 -36.72
C CYS A 317 0.24 -6.34 -37.97
N ARG A 318 -0.39 -5.74 -38.99
CA ARG A 318 -0.72 -6.40 -40.26
C ARG A 318 0.53 -6.73 -41.10
N SER A 319 1.48 -5.79 -41.19
CA SER A 319 2.67 -5.93 -42.04
C SER A 319 3.77 -6.79 -41.41
N ALA A 320 3.71 -7.03 -40.09
CA ALA A 320 4.67 -7.86 -39.38
C ALA A 320 4.42 -9.36 -39.55
N SER A 321 5.47 -10.17 -39.36
CA SER A 321 5.38 -11.63 -39.39
C SER A 321 4.71 -12.22 -38.14
N THR A 322 4.73 -11.50 -37.03
CA THR A 322 4.14 -11.87 -35.74
C THR A 322 3.53 -10.63 -35.08
N THR A 323 2.52 -10.82 -34.24
CA THR A 323 1.86 -9.73 -33.50
C THR A 323 2.87 -8.94 -32.66
N GLU A 324 3.75 -9.63 -31.94
CA GLU A 324 4.80 -9.02 -31.11
C GLU A 324 5.77 -8.14 -31.92
N ALA A 325 6.14 -8.57 -33.13
CA ALA A 325 7.01 -7.78 -34.00
C ALA A 325 6.30 -6.52 -34.52
N GLY A 326 4.99 -6.60 -34.75
CA GLY A 326 4.16 -5.47 -35.17
C GLY A 326 3.94 -4.45 -34.05
N GLU A 327 3.66 -4.91 -32.84
CA GLU A 327 3.56 -4.06 -31.65
C GLU A 327 4.88 -3.33 -31.39
N LEU A 328 6.01 -4.05 -31.46
CA LEU A 328 7.34 -3.47 -31.29
C LEU A 328 7.63 -2.40 -32.36
N MET A 329 7.29 -2.66 -33.63
CA MET A 329 7.46 -1.69 -34.72
C MET A 329 6.62 -0.43 -34.49
N TYR A 330 5.36 -0.58 -34.09
CA TYR A 330 4.48 0.55 -33.76
C TYR A 330 5.04 1.38 -32.60
N GLN A 331 5.50 0.75 -31.52
CA GLN A 331 6.08 1.46 -30.37
C GLN A 331 7.36 2.24 -30.74
N ILE A 332 8.23 1.67 -31.58
CA ILE A 332 9.41 2.38 -32.11
C ILE A 332 8.98 3.64 -32.86
N MET A 333 8.00 3.53 -33.76
CA MET A 333 7.50 4.66 -34.55
C MET A 333 6.86 5.74 -33.67
N LEU A 334 6.06 5.34 -32.70
CA LEU A 334 5.42 6.25 -31.75
C LEU A 334 6.47 7.02 -30.93
N LEU A 335 7.52 6.34 -30.47
CA LEU A 335 8.63 6.95 -29.75
C LEU A 335 9.39 7.95 -30.65
N GLN A 336 9.62 7.62 -31.92
CA GLN A 336 10.28 8.53 -32.87
C GLN A 336 9.49 9.82 -33.13
N ILE A 337 8.16 9.75 -33.25
CA ILE A 337 7.29 10.93 -33.41
C ILE A 337 7.44 11.83 -32.19
N ASN A 338 7.29 11.25 -31.00
CA ASN A 338 7.38 11.98 -29.74
C ASN A 338 8.77 12.60 -29.54
N LEU A 339 9.81 11.83 -29.83
CA LEU A 339 11.20 12.28 -29.78
C LEU A 339 11.46 13.51 -30.65
N ARG A 340 10.96 13.51 -31.90
CA ARG A 340 11.12 14.65 -32.80
C ARG A 340 10.37 15.88 -32.32
N ALA A 341 9.17 15.70 -31.81
CA ALA A 341 8.41 16.80 -31.22
C ALA A 341 9.16 17.42 -30.03
N LEU A 342 9.76 16.60 -29.15
CA LEU A 342 10.56 17.10 -28.04
C LEU A 342 11.85 17.80 -28.51
N LYS A 343 12.59 17.21 -29.46
CA LYS A 343 13.81 17.81 -30.04
C LYS A 343 13.50 19.16 -30.70
N HIS A 344 12.37 19.28 -31.41
CA HIS A 344 11.98 20.52 -32.08
C HIS A 344 11.62 21.64 -31.09
N VAL A 345 10.90 21.33 -29.99
CA VAL A 345 10.58 22.31 -28.94
C VAL A 345 11.83 22.90 -28.30
N ARG A 346 12.89 22.10 -28.13
CA ARG A 346 14.17 22.58 -27.60
C ARG A 346 14.91 23.55 -28.52
N LEU A 347 14.63 23.51 -29.82
CA LEU A 347 15.23 24.41 -30.81
C LEU A 347 14.45 25.72 -30.97
N MET A 348 13.28 25.85 -30.33
CA MET A 348 12.50 27.08 -30.34
C MET A 348 13.10 28.13 -29.39
N ASP A 349 12.99 29.40 -29.75
CA ASP A 349 13.51 30.52 -28.94
C ASP A 349 12.64 30.73 -27.70
N VAL A 350 13.26 30.72 -26.51
CA VAL A 350 12.61 30.87 -25.19
C VAL A 350 11.85 32.19 -25.06
N ALA A 351 12.18 33.19 -25.87
CA ALA A 351 11.48 34.49 -25.90
C ALA A 351 10.12 34.44 -26.63
N ASP A 352 9.81 33.36 -27.35
CA ASP A 352 8.55 33.21 -28.07
C ASP A 352 7.45 32.66 -27.13
N ALA A 353 6.36 33.43 -26.98
CA ALA A 353 5.20 33.05 -26.17
C ALA A 353 4.49 31.77 -26.69
N THR A 354 4.91 31.26 -27.85
CA THR A 354 4.45 29.98 -28.40
C THR A 354 5.15 28.78 -27.76
N VAL A 355 6.35 28.88 -27.19
CA VAL A 355 7.07 27.71 -26.63
C VAL A 355 6.26 27.04 -25.50
N PRO A 356 6.12 25.69 -25.51
CA PRO A 356 5.49 24.96 -24.41
C PRO A 356 6.12 25.29 -23.05
N ASP A 357 5.28 25.47 -22.02
CA ASP A 357 5.73 25.78 -20.67
C ASP A 357 6.64 24.67 -20.09
N ALA A 358 7.51 25.04 -19.14
CA ALA A 358 8.48 24.11 -18.54
C ALA A 358 7.82 22.83 -17.97
N SER A 359 6.62 22.95 -17.38
CA SER A 359 5.86 21.80 -16.88
C SER A 359 5.44 20.85 -18.01
N SER A 360 5.02 21.38 -19.15
CA SER A 360 4.68 20.59 -20.33
C SER A 360 5.92 19.90 -20.93
N GLN A 361 7.08 20.57 -20.93
CA GLN A 361 8.35 19.98 -21.37
C GLN A 361 8.80 18.85 -20.44
N MET A 362 8.63 18.99 -19.12
CA MET A 362 8.89 17.92 -18.15
C MET A 362 7.98 16.71 -18.37
N GLU A 363 6.68 16.93 -18.57
CA GLU A 363 5.73 15.82 -18.79
C GLU A 363 6.02 15.08 -20.10
N ALA A 364 6.42 15.80 -21.16
CA ALA A 364 6.85 15.17 -22.41
C ALA A 364 8.11 14.33 -22.23
N ALA A 365 9.13 14.84 -21.52
CA ALA A 365 10.33 14.09 -21.19
C ALA A 365 9.99 12.82 -20.37
N ARG A 366 9.11 12.95 -19.37
CA ARG A 366 8.63 11.82 -18.58
C ARG A 366 7.93 10.76 -19.43
N LYS A 367 7.01 11.16 -20.31
CA LYS A 367 6.28 10.24 -21.20
C LYS A 367 7.23 9.47 -22.12
N ILE A 368 8.22 10.16 -22.69
CA ILE A 368 9.25 9.54 -23.55
C ILE A 368 10.11 8.53 -22.76
N VAL A 369 10.50 8.86 -21.52
CA VAL A 369 11.25 7.92 -20.66
C VAL A 369 10.43 6.68 -20.32
N LEU A 370 9.13 6.84 -20.02
CA LEU A 370 8.24 5.71 -19.75
C LEU A 370 8.08 4.81 -20.98
N GLN A 371 7.85 5.39 -22.15
CA GLN A 371 7.76 4.64 -23.42
C GLN A 371 9.09 3.94 -23.76
N ALA A 372 10.23 4.58 -23.53
CA ALA A 372 11.53 3.97 -23.77
C ALA A 372 11.78 2.77 -22.83
N ARG A 373 11.31 2.83 -21.58
CA ARG A 373 11.41 1.71 -20.62
C ARG A 373 10.51 0.54 -21.01
N GLU A 374 9.29 0.82 -21.47
CA GLU A 374 8.38 -0.21 -21.98
C GLU A 374 8.96 -0.90 -23.22
N LEU A 375 9.48 -0.10 -24.15
CA LEU A 375 10.15 -0.60 -25.35
C LEU A 375 11.41 -1.43 -25.03
N GLU A 376 12.15 -1.08 -23.97
CA GLU A 376 13.32 -1.84 -23.52
C GLU A 376 12.95 -3.25 -23.04
N ALA A 377 11.84 -3.40 -22.33
CA ALA A 377 11.35 -4.70 -21.88
C ALA A 377 10.92 -5.59 -23.06
N GLN A 378 10.18 -5.03 -24.02
CA GLN A 378 9.75 -5.76 -25.22
C GLN A 378 10.90 -6.09 -26.18
N ARG A 379 11.94 -5.26 -26.20
CA ARG A 379 13.16 -5.53 -26.99
C ARG A 379 13.84 -6.82 -26.53
N GLU A 380 13.88 -7.10 -25.22
CA GLU A 380 14.57 -8.27 -24.67
C GLU A 380 13.89 -9.59 -25.07
N THR A 381 12.60 -9.57 -25.35
CA THR A 381 11.81 -10.76 -25.72
C THR A 381 11.72 -10.98 -27.23
N SER A 382 12.08 -10.00 -28.06
CA SER A 382 11.90 -10.07 -29.51
C SER A 382 12.95 -10.93 -30.23
N GLU A 383 12.52 -11.85 -31.08
CA GLU A 383 13.41 -12.69 -31.90
C GLU A 383 13.99 -11.95 -33.11
N ASN A 384 13.40 -10.81 -33.53
CA ASN A 384 13.82 -10.07 -34.72
C ASN A 384 14.98 -9.11 -34.42
N GLU A 385 16.19 -9.48 -34.85
CA GLU A 385 17.43 -8.70 -34.63
C GLU A 385 17.37 -7.27 -35.19
N GLN A 386 16.76 -7.05 -36.36
CA GLN A 386 16.68 -5.71 -36.97
C GLN A 386 15.78 -4.77 -36.15
N LEU A 387 14.67 -5.29 -35.64
CA LEU A 387 13.78 -4.53 -34.75
C LEU A 387 14.42 -4.29 -33.39
N ARG A 388 15.15 -5.27 -32.84
CA ARG A 388 15.90 -5.11 -31.59
C ARG A 388 16.93 -3.98 -31.68
N GLU A 389 17.68 -3.92 -32.78
CA GLU A 389 18.67 -2.87 -32.99
C GLU A 389 18.00 -1.50 -33.22
N SER A 390 16.91 -1.46 -33.99
CA SER A 390 16.13 -0.23 -34.19
C SER A 390 15.54 0.31 -32.88
N ALA A 391 15.02 -0.58 -32.02
CA ALA A 391 14.54 -0.24 -30.68
C ALA A 391 15.69 0.27 -29.79
N ARG A 392 16.86 -0.38 -29.82
CA ARG A 392 18.05 0.06 -29.06
C ARG A 392 18.45 1.48 -29.42
N MET A 393 18.50 1.82 -30.71
CA MET A 393 18.82 3.16 -31.18
C MET A 393 17.75 4.18 -30.76
N ALA A 394 16.46 3.84 -30.90
CA ALA A 394 15.37 4.71 -30.47
C ALA A 394 15.37 4.99 -28.96
N ILE A 395 15.66 3.97 -28.13
CA ILE A 395 15.80 4.11 -26.67
C ILE A 395 16.97 5.01 -26.30
N GLN A 396 18.12 4.84 -26.97
CA GLN A 396 19.30 5.67 -26.72
C GLN A 396 19.03 7.14 -27.04
N ASP A 397 18.47 7.41 -28.22
CA ASP A 397 18.06 8.75 -28.63
C ASP A 397 17.04 9.38 -27.68
N ALA A 398 16.09 8.58 -27.19
CA ALA A 398 15.08 9.01 -26.23
C ALA A 398 15.69 9.42 -24.89
N ARG A 399 16.63 8.62 -24.37
CA ARG A 399 17.37 8.95 -23.14
C ARG A 399 18.17 10.23 -23.30
N GLU A 400 18.95 10.36 -24.38
CA GLU A 400 19.76 11.55 -24.65
C GLU A 400 18.88 12.81 -24.78
N ALA A 401 17.75 12.73 -25.49
CA ALA A 401 16.85 13.86 -25.63
C ALA A 401 16.18 14.24 -24.31
N ALA A 402 15.76 13.27 -23.49
CA ALA A 402 15.16 13.50 -22.19
C ALA A 402 16.17 14.12 -21.20
N GLU A 403 17.38 13.56 -21.11
CA GLU A 403 18.46 14.09 -20.27
C GLU A 403 18.82 15.52 -20.65
N ALA A 404 18.97 15.80 -21.94
CA ALA A 404 19.33 17.12 -22.41
C ALA A 404 18.18 18.14 -22.23
N THR A 405 16.92 17.70 -22.26
CA THR A 405 15.75 18.54 -21.90
C THR A 405 15.77 18.85 -20.40
N LEU A 406 15.87 17.83 -19.55
CA LEU A 406 15.88 17.98 -18.10
C LEU A 406 17.09 18.79 -17.62
N GLY A 407 18.25 18.63 -18.27
CA GLY A 407 19.45 19.43 -18.05
C GLY A 407 19.21 20.90 -18.35
N SER A 408 18.66 21.23 -19.52
CA SER A 408 18.32 22.61 -19.89
C SER A 408 17.30 23.24 -18.94
N LEU A 409 16.27 22.48 -18.53
CA LEU A 409 15.28 22.95 -17.54
C LEU A 409 15.90 23.17 -16.16
N ARG A 410 16.83 22.31 -15.74
CA ARG A 410 17.57 22.46 -14.48
C ARG A 410 18.48 23.68 -14.52
N GLU A 411 19.20 23.92 -15.62
CA GLU A 411 20.01 25.13 -15.82
C GLU A 411 19.16 26.39 -15.81
N ALA A 412 18.02 26.39 -16.52
CA ALA A 412 17.06 27.48 -16.50
C ALA A 412 16.54 27.74 -15.08
N TRP A 413 16.17 26.69 -14.34
CA TRP A 413 15.74 26.80 -12.95
C TRP A 413 16.83 27.34 -12.01
N SER A 414 18.08 26.88 -12.16
CA SER A 414 19.22 27.40 -11.40
C SER A 414 19.49 28.88 -11.71
N SER A 415 19.38 29.29 -12.98
CA SER A 415 19.52 30.70 -13.36
C SER A 415 18.39 31.58 -12.80
N LEU A 416 17.18 31.01 -12.63
CA LEU A 416 16.03 31.68 -12.03
C LEU A 416 16.14 31.74 -10.49
N SER A 417 16.80 30.77 -9.86
CA SER A 417 16.98 30.74 -8.40
C SER A 417 18.12 31.66 -7.91
N GLU A 418 19.11 31.93 -8.76
CA GLU A 418 20.20 32.88 -8.48
C GLU A 418 19.77 34.35 -8.65
N ASN A 419 18.69 34.61 -9.38
CA ASN A 419 18.11 35.94 -9.55
C ASN A 419 16.93 36.16 -8.59
N GLU A 420 16.80 37.36 -8.03
CA GLU A 420 15.66 37.73 -7.18
C GLU A 420 14.37 37.65 -8.01
N ILE A 421 13.53 36.62 -7.79
CA ILE A 421 12.29 36.39 -8.53
C ILE A 421 11.33 37.55 -8.24
N ARG A 422 11.38 38.60 -9.06
CA ARG A 422 10.29 39.58 -9.15
C ARG A 422 9.17 38.92 -9.92
N CYS A 423 8.24 38.29 -9.20
CA CYS A 423 6.98 37.86 -9.77
C CYS A 423 6.23 39.11 -10.25
N VAL A 424 6.39 39.46 -11.53
CA VAL A 424 5.59 40.50 -12.18
C VAL A 424 4.23 39.88 -12.45
N VAL A 425 3.37 39.94 -11.44
CA VAL A 425 1.97 39.58 -11.56
C VAL A 425 1.37 40.50 -12.62
N GLN A 426 1.03 39.97 -13.79
CA GLN A 426 0.29 40.73 -14.80
C GLN A 426 -1.15 40.90 -14.30
N PRO A 427 -1.59 42.09 -13.87
CA PRO A 427 -2.89 42.23 -13.22
C PRO A 427 -4.05 41.90 -14.17
N GLY A 428 -3.82 41.99 -15.48
CA GLY A 428 -4.79 41.62 -16.52
C GLY A 428 -4.99 40.12 -16.73
N SER A 429 -4.09 39.26 -16.21
CA SER A 429 -4.24 37.79 -16.31
C SER A 429 -4.96 37.16 -15.11
N LEU A 430 -5.11 37.92 -14.02
CA LEU A 430 -5.84 37.50 -12.82
C LEU A 430 -7.35 37.59 -13.04
N ARG A 431 -8.07 36.49 -12.80
CA ARG A 431 -9.53 36.46 -12.95
C ARG A 431 -10.18 36.29 -11.58
N PHE A 432 -10.33 37.41 -10.87
CA PHE A 432 -10.77 37.46 -9.47
C PHE A 432 -12.09 36.74 -9.17
N ASP A 433 -13.10 36.81 -10.05
CA ASP A 433 -14.39 36.16 -9.80
C ASP A 433 -14.36 34.62 -9.96
N PRO A 434 -13.77 34.05 -11.03
CA PRO A 434 -13.64 32.59 -11.15
C PRO A 434 -12.54 31.99 -10.26
N ASP A 435 -11.45 32.72 -9.97
CA ASP A 435 -10.36 32.22 -9.12
C ASP A 435 -10.76 32.12 -7.63
N ARG A 436 -11.82 32.83 -7.21
CA ARG A 436 -12.43 32.71 -5.87
C ARG A 436 -13.34 31.50 -5.71
N LYS A 437 -13.63 30.77 -6.80
CA LYS A 437 -14.53 29.61 -6.80
C LYS A 437 -13.71 28.33 -6.97
N HIS A 438 -13.85 27.39 -6.05
CA HIS A 438 -13.20 26.08 -6.17
C HIS A 438 -13.58 25.44 -7.50
N LYS A 439 -12.60 24.93 -8.28
CA LYS A 439 -12.85 24.36 -9.62
C LYS A 439 -13.67 23.06 -9.61
N LEU A 440 -14.02 22.54 -8.43
CA LEU A 440 -14.63 21.25 -8.19
C LEU A 440 -15.97 21.38 -7.42
N GLN A 441 -16.76 22.41 -7.72
CA GLN A 441 -18.03 22.67 -7.00
C GLN A 441 -19.09 21.56 -7.21
N HIS A 442 -18.98 20.79 -8.30
CA HIS A 442 -19.94 19.76 -8.69
C HIS A 442 -19.32 18.36 -8.76
N SER A 443 -18.07 18.17 -8.32
CA SER A 443 -17.47 16.83 -8.32
C SER A 443 -17.92 15.97 -7.15
N SER A 444 -18.56 16.55 -6.11
CA SER A 444 -18.98 15.79 -4.93
C SER A 444 -19.93 14.62 -5.24
N PRO A 445 -20.96 14.76 -6.10
CA PRO A 445 -21.78 13.62 -6.54
C PRO A 445 -20.98 12.59 -7.34
N HIS A 446 -20.05 13.02 -8.19
CA HIS A 446 -19.21 12.12 -9.00
C HIS A 446 -18.19 11.36 -8.14
N ILE A 447 -17.50 12.03 -7.22
CA ILE A 447 -16.60 11.43 -6.23
C ILE A 447 -17.39 10.48 -5.32
N LYS A 448 -18.58 10.88 -4.85
CA LYS A 448 -19.47 9.97 -4.11
C LYS A 448 -19.84 8.75 -4.95
N LYS A 449 -20.15 8.91 -6.24
CA LYS A 449 -20.46 7.80 -7.14
C LYS A 449 -19.25 6.87 -7.38
N LEU A 450 -18.05 7.42 -7.53
CA LEU A 450 -16.79 6.67 -7.57
C LEU A 450 -16.51 5.92 -6.27
N MET A 451 -16.84 6.51 -5.12
CA MET A 451 -16.69 5.86 -3.81
C MET A 451 -17.82 4.85 -3.51
N LEU A 452 -18.97 4.98 -4.17
CA LEU A 452 -20.15 4.13 -4.00
C LEU A 452 -20.23 2.98 -5.01
N ASN A 453 -19.45 3.01 -6.09
CA ASN A 453 -19.28 1.86 -6.98
C ASN A 453 -18.19 0.97 -6.38
N PRO A 454 -18.52 -0.12 -5.67
CA PRO A 454 -17.57 -1.23 -5.59
C PRO A 454 -17.23 -1.61 -7.02
N ALA A 455 -15.96 -1.95 -7.27
CA ALA A 455 -15.58 -2.58 -8.53
C ALA A 455 -16.64 -3.64 -8.88
N PRO A 456 -17.06 -3.78 -10.16
CA PRO A 456 -17.85 -4.94 -10.53
C PRO A 456 -17.10 -6.15 -10.00
N ALA A 457 -17.80 -7.01 -9.28
CA ALA A 457 -17.36 -8.37 -8.99
C ALA A 457 -17.26 -9.09 -10.35
N GLY A 458 -16.28 -8.71 -11.15
CA GLY A 458 -15.78 -9.52 -12.24
C GLY A 458 -14.97 -10.62 -11.56
N ASP A 459 -15.26 -11.85 -11.93
CA ASP A 459 -14.64 -13.09 -11.48
C ASP A 459 -13.14 -13.15 -11.84
N CYS A 460 -12.36 -12.17 -11.36
CA CYS A 460 -10.93 -12.30 -11.24
C CYS A 460 -10.67 -12.79 -9.81
N GLU A 461 -11.05 -14.05 -9.55
CA GLU A 461 -10.25 -14.86 -8.65
C GLU A 461 -8.89 -15.01 -9.32
N VAL A 462 -8.02 -13.99 -9.15
CA VAL A 462 -6.60 -14.29 -9.11
C VAL A 462 -6.47 -15.20 -7.90
N ALA A 463 -6.46 -16.50 -8.14
CA ALA A 463 -6.04 -17.45 -7.13
C ALA A 463 -4.63 -17.02 -6.74
N ASP A 464 -4.53 -16.35 -5.60
CA ASP A 464 -3.27 -16.07 -4.94
C ASP A 464 -2.55 -17.43 -4.82
N PRO A 465 -1.38 -17.63 -5.45
CA PRO A 465 -0.70 -18.92 -5.50
C PRO A 465 -0.32 -19.48 -4.11
N LEU A 466 -0.58 -18.73 -3.03
CA LEU A 466 -0.32 -19.12 -1.66
C LEU A 466 -1.56 -19.60 -0.87
N CYS A 467 -2.75 -19.67 -1.49
CA CYS A 467 -4.01 -19.81 -0.76
C CYS A 467 -4.60 -21.24 -0.72
N GLU A 468 -4.01 -22.12 0.09
CA GLU A 468 -4.79 -23.05 0.90
C GLU A 468 -4.53 -22.70 2.37
N PRO A 469 -5.56 -22.59 3.24
CA PRO A 469 -5.35 -22.30 4.66
C PRO A 469 -4.44 -23.36 5.27
N ARG A 470 -3.20 -22.97 5.62
CA ARG A 470 -2.16 -23.89 6.09
C ARG A 470 -2.39 -24.33 7.54
N ALA A 471 -3.16 -23.55 8.29
CA ALA A 471 -3.62 -23.86 9.64
C ALA A 471 -5.13 -24.15 9.67
N GLU A 472 -5.57 -25.06 10.55
CA GLU A 472 -7.00 -25.22 10.84
C GLU A 472 -7.57 -23.87 11.34
N ASN A 473 -8.80 -23.50 10.95
CA ASN A 473 -9.51 -22.29 11.41
C ASN A 473 -9.88 -22.35 12.91
N ARG A 474 -8.89 -22.39 13.80
CA ARG A 474 -9.05 -22.52 15.26
C ARG A 474 -8.04 -21.63 15.99
N CYS A 475 -8.41 -21.09 17.14
CA CYS A 475 -7.52 -20.23 17.93
C CYS A 475 -6.21 -20.93 18.30
N LEU A 476 -6.31 -22.19 18.72
CA LEU A 476 -5.16 -22.97 19.21
C LEU A 476 -4.14 -23.26 18.12
N SER A 477 -4.57 -23.54 16.89
CA SER A 477 -3.66 -23.82 15.76
C SER A 477 -2.86 -22.57 15.39
N HIS A 478 -3.51 -21.41 15.28
CA HIS A 478 -2.81 -20.14 15.04
C HIS A 478 -1.84 -19.80 16.18
N ALA A 479 -2.24 -20.00 17.45
CA ALA A 479 -1.35 -19.78 18.58
C ALA A 479 -0.11 -20.68 18.52
N THR A 480 -0.28 -21.98 18.25
CA THR A 480 0.84 -22.92 18.11
C THR A 480 1.73 -22.63 16.90
N ALA A 481 1.14 -22.16 15.80
CA ALA A 481 1.91 -21.79 14.61
C ALA A 481 2.80 -20.57 14.88
N LEU A 482 2.27 -19.54 15.53
CA LEU A 482 3.04 -18.36 15.94
C LEU A 482 4.14 -18.73 16.96
N GLU A 483 3.82 -19.56 17.95
CA GLU A 483 4.80 -20.05 18.94
C GLU A 483 5.92 -20.87 18.28
N ALA A 484 5.60 -21.73 17.30
CA ALA A 484 6.59 -22.52 16.58
C ALA A 484 7.46 -21.64 15.66
N ALA A 485 6.85 -20.64 15.02
CA ALA A 485 7.56 -19.74 14.10
C ALA A 485 8.52 -18.78 14.81
N LYS A 486 8.35 -18.52 16.11
CA LYS A 486 9.31 -17.72 16.92
C LYS A 486 10.73 -18.30 16.91
N GLU A 487 10.87 -19.62 16.76
CA GLU A 487 12.15 -20.33 16.76
C GLU A 487 12.63 -20.69 15.33
N ALA A 488 11.92 -20.25 14.29
CA ALA A 488 12.15 -20.58 12.88
C ALA A 488 12.75 -19.39 12.08
N GLU A 489 12.83 -19.51 10.75
CA GLU A 489 13.26 -18.41 9.87
C GLU A 489 12.19 -17.32 9.75
N ASP A 490 12.60 -16.07 9.50
CA ASP A 490 11.70 -14.90 9.40
C ASP A 490 10.53 -15.11 8.41
N ALA A 491 10.74 -15.89 7.35
CA ALA A 491 9.70 -16.21 6.36
C ALA A 491 8.53 -17.04 6.94
N ASP A 492 8.82 -17.96 7.87
CA ASP A 492 7.80 -18.76 8.55
C ASP A 492 6.99 -17.89 9.53
N LEU A 493 7.64 -16.94 10.18
CA LEU A 493 7.01 -15.98 11.08
C LEU A 493 6.05 -15.04 10.34
N VAL A 494 6.50 -14.48 9.21
CA VAL A 494 5.66 -13.64 8.33
C VAL A 494 4.42 -14.41 7.87
N THR A 495 4.60 -15.67 7.47
CA THR A 495 3.49 -16.52 7.01
C THR A 495 2.50 -16.81 8.14
N ALA A 496 3.00 -17.18 9.33
CA ALA A 496 2.15 -17.49 10.48
C ALA A 496 1.37 -16.25 10.96
N LEU A 497 1.99 -15.07 10.93
CA LEU A 497 1.31 -13.80 11.21
C LEU A 497 0.23 -13.52 10.17
N PHE A 498 0.54 -13.59 8.88
CA PHE A 498 -0.44 -13.36 7.82
C PHE A 498 -1.69 -14.26 7.96
N ASP A 499 -1.49 -15.55 8.21
CA ASP A 499 -2.59 -16.51 8.40
C ASP A 499 -3.44 -16.16 9.63
N ALA A 500 -2.79 -15.80 10.76
CA ALA A 500 -3.49 -15.41 11.98
C ALA A 500 -4.28 -14.11 11.79
N GLU A 501 -3.69 -13.09 11.18
CA GLU A 501 -4.31 -11.78 10.93
C GLU A 501 -5.54 -11.91 10.04
N ARG A 502 -5.40 -12.63 8.92
CA ARG A 502 -6.51 -12.88 8.00
C ARG A 502 -7.65 -13.61 8.68
N TRP A 503 -7.34 -14.62 9.50
CA TRP A 503 -8.35 -15.36 10.26
C TRP A 503 -9.04 -14.47 11.30
N ILE A 504 -8.30 -13.70 12.09
CA ILE A 504 -8.87 -12.80 13.12
C ILE A 504 -9.79 -11.75 12.48
N LEU A 505 -9.32 -11.08 11.43
CA LEU A 505 -10.08 -10.02 10.76
C LEU A 505 -11.36 -10.55 10.11
N SER A 506 -11.31 -11.73 9.47
CA SER A 506 -12.51 -12.37 8.91
C SER A 506 -13.44 -12.97 9.96
N ALA A 507 -12.91 -13.31 11.15
CA ALA A 507 -13.68 -13.86 12.26
C ALA A 507 -14.60 -12.83 12.93
N TRP A 508 -14.37 -11.53 12.75
CA TRP A 508 -15.20 -10.46 13.35
C TRP A 508 -16.69 -10.58 13.00
N ASP A 509 -16.98 -10.86 11.73
CA ASP A 509 -18.36 -11.02 11.24
C ASP A 509 -18.94 -12.41 11.53
N SER A 510 -18.11 -13.34 12.03
CA SER A 510 -18.48 -14.72 12.31
C SER A 510 -18.86 -14.93 13.79
N ALA A 511 -19.79 -15.85 14.05
CA ALA A 511 -20.15 -16.24 15.42
C ALA A 511 -19.09 -17.20 16.02
N VAL A 512 -17.89 -16.69 16.30
CA VAL A 512 -16.81 -17.49 16.89
C VAL A 512 -17.06 -17.73 18.38
N THR A 513 -16.99 -19.00 18.78
CA THR A 513 -17.03 -19.36 20.21
C THR A 513 -15.64 -19.21 20.81
N ILE A 514 -15.50 -18.33 21.81
CA ILE A 514 -14.22 -18.04 22.46
C ILE A 514 -14.00 -19.01 23.62
N HIS A 515 -12.99 -19.87 23.47
CA HIS A 515 -12.43 -20.63 24.58
C HIS A 515 -11.30 -19.82 25.21
N ALA A 516 -11.53 -19.32 26.43
CA ALA A 516 -10.69 -18.28 27.02
C ALA A 516 -9.19 -18.65 27.15
N PRO A 517 -8.79 -19.86 27.57
CA PRO A 517 -7.38 -20.24 27.63
C PRO A 517 -6.66 -20.21 26.27
N ASP A 518 -7.30 -20.69 25.20
CA ASP A 518 -6.69 -20.75 23.86
C ASP A 518 -6.61 -19.36 23.22
N PHE A 519 -7.67 -18.56 23.41
CA PHE A 519 -7.70 -17.20 22.89
C PHE A 519 -6.69 -16.29 23.62
N ARG A 520 -6.50 -16.51 24.92
CA ARG A 520 -5.44 -15.86 25.69
C ARG A 520 -4.07 -16.14 25.09
N ARG A 521 -3.76 -17.41 24.83
CA ARG A 521 -2.50 -17.83 24.20
C ARG A 521 -2.33 -17.20 22.82
N LEU A 522 -3.37 -17.18 22.00
CA LEU A 522 -3.32 -16.54 20.69
C LEU A 522 -3.02 -15.04 20.81
N LEU A 523 -3.72 -14.33 21.71
CA LEU A 523 -3.54 -12.89 21.90
C LEU A 523 -2.12 -12.57 22.33
N THR A 524 -1.60 -13.28 23.33
CA THR A 524 -0.22 -13.06 23.81
C THR A 524 0.80 -13.41 22.74
N SER A 525 0.66 -14.56 22.08
CA SER A 525 1.60 -14.99 21.05
C SER A 525 1.60 -14.03 19.86
N TYR A 526 0.43 -13.53 19.43
CA TYR A 526 0.33 -12.54 18.36
C TYR A 526 0.96 -11.20 18.75
N ILE A 527 0.66 -10.67 19.94
CA ILE A 527 1.23 -9.41 20.43
C ILE A 527 2.76 -9.47 20.42
N ASP A 528 3.32 -10.56 20.92
CA ASP A 528 4.77 -10.76 21.02
C ASP A 528 5.43 -10.83 19.63
N THR A 529 4.88 -11.66 18.73
CA THR A 529 5.48 -11.88 17.40
C THR A 529 5.33 -10.68 16.49
N SER A 530 4.14 -10.09 16.44
CA SER A 530 3.87 -8.89 15.62
C SER A 530 4.65 -7.68 16.12
N GLY A 531 4.83 -7.54 17.43
CA GLY A 531 5.60 -6.44 18.02
C GLY A 531 7.05 -6.46 17.60
N ALA A 532 7.68 -7.65 17.61
CA ALA A 532 9.07 -7.82 17.18
C ALA A 532 9.25 -7.67 15.66
N LEU A 533 8.34 -8.24 14.85
CA LEU A 533 8.47 -8.22 13.39
C LEU A 533 8.18 -6.83 12.80
N TYR A 534 7.13 -6.16 13.29
CA TYR A 534 6.72 -4.86 12.77
C TYR A 534 7.43 -3.70 13.46
N ASP A 535 8.48 -3.95 14.24
CA ASP A 535 9.30 -2.88 14.79
C ASP A 535 9.87 -2.04 13.63
N GLN A 536 9.68 -0.73 13.69
CA GLN A 536 10.03 0.23 12.62
C GLN A 536 9.20 0.13 11.31
N ASP A 537 8.13 -0.67 11.24
CA ASP A 537 7.19 -0.69 10.10
C ASP A 537 5.83 -0.08 10.49
N PRO A 538 5.55 1.19 10.13
CA PRO A 538 4.26 1.82 10.43
C PRO A 538 3.04 1.11 9.85
N GLN A 539 3.19 0.46 8.69
CA GLN A 539 2.08 -0.25 8.06
C GLN A 539 1.80 -1.56 8.80
N GLY A 540 2.86 -2.30 9.15
CA GLY A 540 2.81 -3.46 10.04
C GLY A 540 2.23 -3.11 11.42
N GLN A 541 2.67 -2.02 12.05
CA GLN A 541 2.13 -1.55 13.33
C GLN A 541 0.65 -1.17 13.23
N SER A 542 0.25 -0.48 12.15
CA SER A 542 -1.16 -0.16 11.90
C SER A 542 -2.02 -1.42 11.81
N ARG A 543 -1.52 -2.46 11.13
CA ARG A 543 -2.19 -3.77 11.05
C ARG A 543 -2.25 -4.47 12.40
N ARG A 544 -1.15 -4.50 13.15
CA ARG A 544 -1.08 -5.03 14.52
C ARG A 544 -2.12 -4.37 15.41
N ILE A 545 -2.23 -3.05 15.37
CA ILE A 545 -3.20 -2.29 16.16
C ILE A 545 -4.64 -2.70 15.80
N LEU A 546 -4.97 -2.77 14.51
CA LEU A 546 -6.30 -3.18 14.04
C LEU A 546 -6.64 -4.62 14.47
N VAL A 547 -5.69 -5.54 14.36
CA VAL A 547 -5.88 -6.96 14.71
C VAL A 547 -6.06 -7.12 16.21
N VAL A 548 -5.21 -6.50 17.04
CA VAL A 548 -5.37 -6.54 18.51
C VAL A 548 -6.70 -5.91 18.93
N ALA A 549 -7.07 -4.77 18.37
CA ALA A 549 -8.37 -4.13 18.64
C ALA A 549 -9.53 -5.09 18.30
N THR A 550 -9.45 -5.77 17.15
CA THR A 550 -10.44 -6.78 16.73
C THR A 550 -10.54 -7.90 17.77
N MET A 551 -9.41 -8.48 18.18
CA MET A 551 -9.37 -9.55 19.17
C MET A 551 -9.99 -9.13 20.51
N VAL A 552 -9.64 -7.95 21.01
CA VAL A 552 -10.15 -7.40 22.28
C VAL A 552 -11.67 -7.23 22.23
N LEU A 553 -12.18 -6.67 21.13
CA LEU A 553 -13.62 -6.45 20.97
C LEU A 553 -14.39 -7.75 20.71
N MET A 554 -13.79 -8.76 20.09
CA MET A 554 -14.38 -10.11 20.00
C MET A 554 -14.57 -10.71 21.39
N VAL A 555 -13.57 -10.59 22.27
CA VAL A 555 -13.66 -11.03 23.67
C VAL A 555 -14.73 -10.25 24.42
N ASP A 556 -14.76 -8.93 24.29
CA ASP A 556 -15.77 -8.08 24.95
C ASP A 556 -17.19 -8.46 24.50
N ARG A 557 -17.39 -8.69 23.19
CA ARG A 557 -18.69 -9.11 22.63
C ARG A 557 -19.15 -10.45 23.20
N ALA A 558 -18.25 -11.43 23.30
CA ALA A 558 -18.55 -12.72 23.91
C ALA A 558 -18.84 -12.59 25.41
N ALA A 559 -18.04 -11.80 26.13
CA ALA A 559 -18.21 -11.56 27.56
C ALA A 559 -19.55 -10.84 27.85
N CYS A 560 -19.93 -9.86 27.05
CA CYS A 560 -21.20 -9.16 27.15
C CYS A 560 -22.41 -10.05 26.83
N ALA A 561 -22.25 -11.03 25.94
CA ALA A 561 -23.30 -12.01 25.65
C ALA A 561 -23.53 -12.96 26.82
N GLN A 562 -22.45 -13.42 27.47
CA GLN A 562 -22.54 -14.35 28.61
C GLN A 562 -22.84 -13.66 29.94
N PHE A 563 -22.34 -12.44 30.13
CA PHE A 563 -22.45 -11.65 31.37
C PHE A 563 -23.04 -10.26 31.08
N PRO A 564 -24.38 -10.13 30.98
CA PRO A 564 -25.02 -8.88 30.61
C PRO A 564 -24.71 -7.68 31.52
N LEU A 565 -24.34 -7.93 32.78
CA LEU A 565 -23.89 -6.88 33.72
C LEU A 565 -22.72 -6.06 33.15
N LEU A 566 -21.87 -6.67 32.31
CA LEU A 566 -20.73 -6.00 31.72
C LEU A 566 -21.16 -4.79 30.89
N LYS A 567 -22.33 -4.85 30.23
CA LYS A 567 -22.87 -3.77 29.39
C LYS A 567 -23.13 -2.45 30.13
N GLU A 568 -23.25 -2.49 31.46
CA GLU A 568 -23.42 -1.29 32.30
C GLU A 568 -22.10 -0.55 32.56
N HIS A 569 -20.96 -1.19 32.24
CA HIS A 569 -19.61 -0.66 32.46
C HIS A 569 -18.99 -0.19 31.15
N SER A 570 -18.19 0.87 31.18
CA SER A 570 -17.48 1.33 29.98
C SER A 570 -16.47 0.30 29.50
N LEU A 571 -16.21 0.27 28.21
CA LEU A 571 -15.17 -0.55 27.60
C LEU A 571 -13.79 -0.14 28.12
N GLY A 572 -13.58 1.17 28.31
CA GLY A 572 -12.32 1.73 28.81
C GLY A 572 -11.24 1.85 27.75
N ILE A 573 -11.62 1.72 26.47
CA ILE A 573 -10.76 1.89 25.30
C ILE A 573 -11.20 3.16 24.59
N ASP A 574 -10.27 4.10 24.37
CA ASP A 574 -10.53 5.25 23.51
C ASP A 574 -10.25 4.88 22.06
N MET A 575 -11.31 4.66 21.28
CA MET A 575 -11.20 4.25 19.88
C MET A 575 -10.65 5.35 18.97
N ASN A 576 -10.59 6.60 19.42
CA ASN A 576 -10.02 7.69 18.61
C ASN A 576 -8.55 7.46 18.26
N MET A 577 -7.82 6.65 19.04
CA MET A 577 -6.44 6.28 18.70
C MET A 577 -6.34 5.52 17.37
N LEU A 578 -7.43 4.89 16.91
CA LEU A 578 -7.43 4.18 15.64
C LEU A 578 -7.49 5.13 14.44
N HIS A 579 -7.79 6.42 14.63
CA HIS A 579 -7.76 7.40 13.54
C HIS A 579 -6.36 7.61 12.96
N ASP A 580 -5.31 7.28 13.72
CA ASP A 580 -3.93 7.48 13.30
C ASP A 580 -3.35 6.28 12.52
N ILE A 581 -4.09 5.15 12.42
CA ILE A 581 -3.59 3.93 11.76
C ILE A 581 -3.75 3.99 10.23
N LEU A 582 -2.81 3.37 9.52
CA LEU A 582 -2.86 3.18 8.07
C LEU A 582 -3.74 1.97 7.72
N ALA A 583 -4.89 2.21 7.10
CA ALA A 583 -5.79 1.19 6.56
C ALA A 583 -5.92 1.32 5.03
N PRO A 584 -4.92 0.87 4.24
CA PRO A 584 -4.93 1.02 2.79
C PRO A 584 -6.01 0.16 2.11
N HIS A 585 -6.39 -0.98 2.68
CA HIS A 585 -7.34 -1.89 2.05
C HIS A 585 -8.79 -1.63 2.46
N LEU A 586 -9.73 -1.89 1.55
CA LEU A 586 -11.17 -1.69 1.81
C LEU A 586 -11.66 -2.53 3.00
N HIS A 587 -11.23 -3.79 3.10
CA HIS A 587 -11.64 -4.69 4.18
C HIS A 587 -11.19 -4.19 5.55
N GLU A 588 -9.97 -3.66 5.68
CA GLU A 588 -9.44 -3.08 6.92
C GLU A 588 -10.29 -1.88 7.36
N ARG A 589 -10.67 -1.00 6.42
CA ARG A 589 -11.54 0.15 6.71
C ARG A 589 -12.95 -0.26 7.13
N GLN A 590 -13.49 -1.32 6.52
CA GLN A 590 -14.80 -1.86 6.90
C GLN A 590 -14.79 -2.42 8.32
N ILE A 591 -13.74 -3.18 8.67
CA ILE A 591 -13.55 -3.70 10.02
C ILE A 591 -13.38 -2.55 10.99
N LEU A 592 -12.49 -1.58 10.70
CA LEU A 592 -12.27 -0.41 11.53
C LEU A 592 -13.60 0.31 11.85
N HIS A 593 -14.40 0.60 10.83
CA HIS A 593 -15.73 1.21 11.02
C HIS A 593 -16.66 0.36 11.89
N ALA A 594 -16.65 -0.97 11.71
CA ALA A 594 -17.48 -1.87 12.51
C ALA A 594 -17.04 -1.94 13.98
N LEU A 595 -15.72 -1.88 14.24
CA LEU A 595 -15.16 -1.84 15.60
C LEU A 595 -15.51 -0.52 16.30
N GLU A 596 -15.35 0.62 15.62
CA GLU A 596 -15.73 1.94 16.13
C GLU A 596 -17.23 2.00 16.47
N ALA A 597 -18.09 1.56 15.53
CA ALA A 597 -19.54 1.52 15.75
C ALA A 597 -19.92 0.60 16.92
N TYR A 598 -19.27 -0.56 17.06
CA TYR A 598 -19.49 -1.44 18.21
C TYR A 598 -19.11 -0.76 19.52
N ALA A 599 -17.93 -0.15 19.60
CA ALA A 599 -17.44 0.51 20.81
C ALA A 599 -18.30 1.71 21.21
N GLU A 600 -18.69 2.56 20.26
CA GLU A 600 -19.61 3.68 20.51
C GLU A 600 -20.96 3.20 21.04
N GLN A 601 -21.55 2.18 20.39
CA GLN A 601 -22.80 1.59 20.86
C GLN A 601 -22.64 1.02 22.27
N ARG A 602 -21.51 0.34 22.53
CA ARG A 602 -21.20 -0.31 23.79
C ARG A 602 -21.04 0.68 24.95
N ASP A 603 -20.38 1.80 24.71
CA ASP A 603 -20.17 2.85 25.71
C ASP A 603 -21.37 3.78 25.88
N SER A 604 -22.23 3.93 24.87
CA SER A 604 -23.46 4.72 24.98
C SER A 604 -24.41 4.23 26.09
N ALA A 605 -24.34 2.94 26.43
CA ALA A 605 -25.13 2.30 27.48
C ALA A 605 -24.42 2.25 28.84
N ALA A 606 -23.15 2.63 28.90
CA ALA A 606 -22.33 2.50 30.10
C ALA A 606 -22.58 3.65 31.09
N THR A 607 -22.75 3.31 32.37
CA THR A 607 -22.87 4.27 33.47
C THR A 607 -21.81 4.07 34.55
N CYS A 608 -21.07 2.96 34.46
CA CYS A 608 -20.10 2.52 35.45
C CYS A 608 -18.69 2.47 34.85
N PRO A 609 -17.64 2.55 35.68
CA PRO A 609 -16.25 2.49 35.22
C PRO A 609 -15.91 1.14 34.57
N SER A 610 -14.87 1.14 33.74
CA SER A 610 -14.38 -0.04 33.03
C SER A 610 -13.90 -1.15 33.97
N THR A 611 -13.90 -2.39 33.47
CA THR A 611 -13.29 -3.55 34.14
C THR A 611 -11.78 -3.41 34.30
N ALA A 612 -11.15 -2.55 33.48
CA ALA A 612 -9.73 -2.22 33.52
C ALA A 612 -9.41 -1.01 34.41
N ASP A 613 -10.42 -0.40 35.07
CA ASP A 613 -10.19 0.74 35.97
C ASP A 613 -9.30 0.31 37.16
N PRO A 614 -8.14 0.96 37.38
CA PRO A 614 -7.23 0.63 38.47
C PRO A 614 -7.79 1.00 39.86
N CYS A 615 -8.82 1.84 39.93
CA CYS A 615 -9.43 2.31 41.18
C CYS A 615 -10.63 1.43 41.59
N VAL A 616 -10.51 0.78 42.75
CA VAL A 616 -11.61 -0.01 43.32
C VAL A 616 -12.63 0.90 44.01
N SER A 617 -13.88 0.84 43.56
CA SER A 617 -15.03 1.56 44.10
C SER A 617 -16.28 0.67 44.19
N ASP A 618 -17.35 1.18 44.81
CA ASP A 618 -18.66 0.48 44.84
C ASP A 618 -19.25 0.26 43.44
N GLU A 619 -18.89 1.10 42.47
CA GLU A 619 -19.35 1.01 41.08
C GLU A 619 -18.44 0.14 40.20
N SER A 620 -17.32 -0.39 40.72
CA SER A 620 -16.44 -1.28 39.97
C SER A 620 -17.13 -2.61 39.64
N PHE A 621 -16.87 -3.16 38.46
CA PHE A 621 -17.54 -4.38 37.97
C PHE A 621 -17.43 -5.55 38.94
N GLY A 622 -16.21 -5.85 39.42
CA GLY A 622 -15.99 -6.96 40.33
C GLY A 622 -16.79 -6.84 41.63
N VAL A 623 -17.00 -5.61 42.12
CA VAL A 623 -17.78 -5.35 43.33
C VAL A 623 -19.26 -5.66 43.09
N LYS A 624 -19.85 -5.15 42.01
CA LYS A 624 -21.25 -5.44 41.63
C LYS A 624 -21.49 -6.92 41.34
N PHE A 625 -20.55 -7.56 40.64
CA PHE A 625 -20.61 -8.98 40.32
C PHE A 625 -20.57 -9.83 41.60
N ALA A 626 -19.61 -9.60 42.49
CA ALA A 626 -19.52 -10.36 43.74
C ALA A 626 -20.74 -10.14 44.63
N LYS A 627 -21.22 -8.89 44.73
CA LYS A 627 -22.43 -8.55 45.50
C LYS A 627 -23.67 -9.27 44.99
N SER A 628 -23.76 -9.60 43.70
CA SER A 628 -24.92 -10.29 43.12
C SER A 628 -24.77 -11.81 43.01
N LYS A 629 -23.55 -12.33 42.79
CA LYS A 629 -23.33 -13.76 42.46
C LYS A 629 -22.41 -14.52 43.41
N LEU A 630 -21.59 -13.86 44.23
CA LEU A 630 -20.54 -14.51 45.04
C LEU A 630 -20.71 -14.37 46.57
N GLN A 631 -21.92 -14.01 47.01
CA GLN A 631 -22.25 -13.83 48.43
C GLN A 631 -21.94 -15.07 49.29
N SER A 632 -22.17 -16.28 48.74
CA SER A 632 -21.89 -17.55 49.43
C SER A 632 -20.40 -17.77 49.68
N VAL A 633 -19.54 -17.37 48.73
CA VAL A 633 -18.09 -17.48 48.87
C VAL A 633 -17.58 -16.48 49.89
N GLN A 634 -18.07 -15.23 49.84
CA GLN A 634 -17.76 -14.23 50.85
C GLN A 634 -18.14 -14.71 52.25
N ALA A 635 -19.34 -15.28 52.42
CA ALA A 635 -19.78 -15.84 53.69
C ALA A 635 -18.87 -17.00 54.18
N ALA A 636 -18.43 -17.87 53.28
CA ALA A 636 -17.51 -18.96 53.62
C ALA A 636 -16.13 -18.46 54.08
N ILE A 637 -15.58 -17.43 53.41
CA ILE A 637 -14.31 -16.81 53.82
C ILE A 637 -14.48 -16.11 55.17
N GLN A 638 -15.60 -15.41 55.37
CA GLN A 638 -15.90 -14.72 56.63
C GLN A 638 -16.03 -15.72 57.79
N GLN A 639 -16.74 -16.83 57.59
CA GLN A 639 -16.87 -17.90 58.58
C GLN A 639 -15.50 -18.50 58.95
N LYS A 640 -14.62 -18.71 57.95
CA LYS A 640 -13.25 -19.17 58.19
C LYS A 640 -12.45 -18.15 58.99
N CYS A 641 -12.62 -16.86 58.70
CA CYS A 641 -12.00 -15.78 59.44
C CYS A 641 -12.47 -15.74 60.90
N GLU A 642 -13.78 -15.85 61.16
CA GLU A 642 -14.34 -15.92 62.51
C GLU A 642 -13.80 -17.10 63.31
N TRP A 643 -13.73 -18.29 62.69
CA TRP A 643 -13.15 -19.47 63.32
C TRP A 643 -11.67 -19.29 63.68
N ASN A 644 -10.90 -18.65 62.78
CA ASN A 644 -9.49 -18.34 63.05
C ASN A 644 -9.34 -17.31 64.20
N GLN A 645 -10.24 -16.32 64.29
CA GLN A 645 -10.24 -15.33 65.37
C GLN A 645 -10.52 -15.98 66.73
N VAL A 646 -11.48 -16.90 66.81
CA VAL A 646 -11.76 -17.67 68.03
C VAL A 646 -10.51 -18.46 68.45
N LYS A 647 -9.88 -19.18 67.53
CA LYS A 647 -8.64 -19.92 67.82
C LYS A 647 -7.49 -19.01 68.28
N LYS A 648 -7.33 -17.84 67.64
CA LYS A 648 -6.29 -16.89 68.04
C LYS A 648 -6.56 -16.36 69.45
N LYS A 649 -7.82 -16.11 69.81
CA LYS A 649 -8.19 -15.70 71.16
C LYS A 649 -7.84 -16.77 72.20
N GLU A 650 -8.17 -18.04 71.92
CA GLU A 650 -7.79 -19.18 72.79
C GLU A 650 -6.27 -19.31 72.96
N GLU A 651 -5.50 -19.11 71.88
CA GLU A 651 -4.04 -19.10 71.91
C GLU A 651 -3.48 -17.98 72.82
N VAL A 652 -4.03 -16.76 72.71
CA VAL A 652 -3.64 -15.61 73.53
C VAL A 652 -3.97 -15.85 75.00
N GLU A 653 -5.18 -16.29 75.32
CA GLU A 653 -5.58 -16.59 76.70
C GLU A 653 -4.70 -17.69 77.32
N ALA A 654 -4.36 -18.73 76.56
CA ALA A 654 -3.45 -19.79 77.00
C ALA A 654 -2.03 -19.26 77.28
N ALA A 655 -1.53 -18.37 76.41
CA ALA A 655 -0.22 -17.75 76.54
C ALA A 655 -0.15 -16.73 77.70
N GLU A 656 -1.20 -15.95 77.92
CA GLU A 656 -1.35 -15.04 79.08
C GLU A 656 -1.33 -15.83 80.38
N LYS A 657 -2.09 -16.93 80.44
CA LYS A 657 -2.10 -17.84 81.58
C LYS A 657 -0.71 -18.43 81.85
N ARG A 658 0.00 -18.86 80.80
CA ARG A 658 1.37 -19.35 80.90
C ARG A 658 2.34 -18.27 81.41
N HIS A 659 2.24 -17.05 80.90
CA HIS A 659 3.04 -15.93 81.35
C HIS A 659 2.79 -15.64 82.84
N SER A 660 1.52 -15.59 83.25
CA SER A 660 1.13 -15.39 84.66
C SER A 660 1.66 -16.51 85.57
N ASP A 661 1.58 -17.78 85.16
CA ASP A 661 2.12 -18.93 85.91
C ASP A 661 3.64 -18.82 86.09
N LEU A 662 4.39 -18.53 85.01
CA LEU A 662 5.83 -18.32 85.08
C LEU A 662 6.22 -17.15 86.00
N CYS A 663 5.49 -16.03 85.92
CA CYS A 663 5.70 -14.91 86.84
C CYS A 663 5.39 -15.28 88.30
N SER A 664 4.36 -16.08 88.55
CA SER A 664 4.05 -16.58 89.90
C SER A 664 5.17 -17.47 90.43
N ARG A 665 5.63 -18.44 89.63
CA ARG A 665 6.74 -19.33 90.00
C ARG A 665 8.04 -18.58 90.25
N ALA A 666 8.32 -17.54 89.47
CA ALA A 666 9.46 -16.66 89.71
C ALA A 666 9.36 -15.98 91.08
N LYS A 667 8.19 -15.41 91.42
CA LYS A 667 7.94 -14.80 92.74
C LYS A 667 8.09 -15.80 93.87
N ASP A 668 7.56 -17.01 93.71
CA ASP A 668 7.68 -18.08 94.72
C ASP A 668 9.16 -18.44 94.96
N ARG A 669 9.97 -18.51 93.89
CA ARG A 669 11.41 -18.76 93.98
C ARG A 669 12.16 -17.60 94.65
N ASP A 670 11.79 -16.34 94.40
CA ASP A 670 12.38 -15.18 95.09
C ASP A 670 12.05 -15.19 96.60
N ILE A 671 10.82 -15.54 96.96
CA ILE A 671 10.38 -15.69 98.35
C ILE A 671 11.20 -16.79 99.03
N LEU A 672 11.36 -17.94 98.37
CA LEU A 672 12.22 -19.02 98.84
C LEU A 672 13.68 -18.57 98.99
N ALA A 673 14.25 -17.88 98.01
CA ALA A 673 15.61 -17.35 98.07
C ALA A 673 15.82 -16.37 99.24
N SER A 674 14.78 -15.61 99.60
CA SER A 674 14.79 -14.65 100.71
C SER A 674 14.72 -15.32 102.09
N SER A 675 14.32 -16.60 102.16
CA SER A 675 14.20 -17.34 103.42
C SER A 675 15.54 -17.82 104.02
N ARG A 676 16.64 -17.74 103.26
CA ARG A 676 17.97 -18.21 103.69
C ARG A 676 19.07 -17.21 103.31
N ALA A 677 20.17 -17.23 104.06
CA ALA A 677 21.40 -16.51 103.70
C ALA A 677 22.19 -17.28 102.63
N CYS A 678 23.19 -16.62 102.03
CA CYS A 678 24.15 -17.31 101.15
C CYS A 678 25.01 -18.29 101.95
N GLU A 679 25.40 -19.38 101.32
CA GLU A 679 26.31 -20.38 101.89
C GLU A 679 27.74 -20.11 101.39
N ASP A 680 28.70 -20.08 102.30
CA ASP A 680 30.12 -19.90 102.00
C ASP A 680 30.91 -21.16 102.39
N ASP A 681 31.74 -21.65 101.48
CA ASP A 681 32.63 -22.77 101.68
C ASP A 681 33.95 -22.29 102.31
N VAL A 682 34.38 -22.93 103.40
CA VAL A 682 35.68 -22.63 104.03
C VAL A 682 36.80 -23.30 103.24
N CYS A 683 37.58 -22.50 102.52
CA CYS A 683 38.70 -22.95 101.70
C CYS A 683 40.03 -22.72 102.42
N ARG A 684 41.00 -23.63 102.28
CA ARG A 684 42.39 -23.40 102.72
C ARG A 684 43.25 -22.90 101.57
N ASN A 685 44.07 -21.90 101.83
CA ASN A 685 45.10 -21.44 100.90
C ASN A 685 46.40 -22.25 101.07
N ALA A 686 47.33 -22.09 100.12
CA ALA A 686 48.60 -22.81 100.08
C ALA A 686 49.53 -22.53 101.28
N TYR A 687 49.24 -21.52 102.10
CA TYR A 687 50.01 -21.12 103.28
C TYR A 687 49.33 -21.51 104.61
N GLY A 688 48.26 -22.33 104.56
CA GLY A 688 47.56 -22.82 105.74
C GLY A 688 46.50 -21.88 106.32
N GLY A 689 46.29 -20.70 105.72
CA GLY A 689 45.21 -19.78 106.11
C GLY A 689 43.87 -20.20 105.50
N THR A 690 42.79 -20.06 106.26
CA THR A 690 41.42 -20.28 105.77
C THR A 690 40.81 -18.97 105.27
N TYR A 691 40.08 -19.01 104.17
CA TYR A 691 39.25 -17.92 103.68
C TYR A 691 37.88 -18.47 103.24
N GLU A 692 36.86 -17.61 103.31
CA GLU A 692 35.50 -17.94 102.89
C GLU A 692 35.37 -17.67 101.38
N ARG A 693 34.80 -18.62 100.66
CA ARG A 693 34.45 -18.48 99.24
C ARG A 693 32.99 -18.86 99.08
N HIS A 694 32.22 -18.04 98.37
CA HIS A 694 30.83 -18.35 98.06
C HIS A 694 30.67 -19.73 97.42
N SER A 695 29.77 -20.56 97.97
CA SER A 695 29.59 -21.92 97.48
C SER A 695 29.04 -21.93 96.05
N TYR A 696 29.64 -22.75 95.18
CA TYR A 696 29.18 -22.90 93.79
C TYR A 696 27.76 -23.50 93.70
N ASN A 697 27.34 -24.22 94.75
CA ASN A 697 26.02 -24.85 94.88
C ASN A 697 25.11 -24.15 95.89
N CYS A 698 25.40 -22.88 96.22
CA CYS A 698 24.59 -22.10 97.15
C CYS A 698 23.09 -22.19 96.80
N TRP A 699 22.30 -22.74 97.73
CA TRP A 699 20.88 -22.98 97.53
C TRP A 699 20.12 -21.69 97.16
N LYS A 700 20.44 -20.57 97.82
CA LYS A 700 19.84 -19.25 97.54
C LYS A 700 20.11 -18.81 96.10
N CYS A 701 21.36 -18.94 95.64
CA CYS A 701 21.73 -18.57 94.28
C CYS A 701 21.10 -19.48 93.24
N GLN A 702 20.89 -20.77 93.55
CA GLN A 702 20.13 -21.67 92.69
C GLN A 702 18.66 -21.24 92.58
N GLN A 703 18.01 -20.82 93.67
CA GLN A 703 16.64 -20.30 93.62
C GLN A 703 16.55 -19.00 92.79
N HIS A 704 17.51 -18.09 92.93
CA HIS A 704 17.57 -16.88 92.08
C HIS A 704 17.77 -17.21 90.60
N ARG A 705 18.69 -18.13 90.27
CA ARG A 705 18.87 -18.59 88.89
C ARG A 705 17.59 -19.20 88.32
N ALA A 706 16.88 -20.00 89.11
CA ALA A 706 15.58 -20.55 88.70
C ALA A 706 14.50 -19.47 88.53
N ALA A 707 14.47 -18.45 89.40
CA ALA A 707 13.58 -17.29 89.24
C ALA A 707 13.89 -16.50 87.97
N ASP A 708 15.17 -16.24 87.70
CA ASP A 708 15.64 -15.58 86.49
C ASP A 708 15.35 -16.40 85.24
N GLU A 709 15.44 -17.72 85.32
CA GLU A 709 15.05 -18.63 84.26
C GLU A 709 13.54 -18.52 83.95
N TYR A 710 12.67 -18.55 84.96
CA TYR A 710 11.23 -18.36 84.76
C TYR A 710 10.90 -16.97 84.19
N ARG A 711 11.57 -15.91 84.64
CA ARG A 711 11.41 -14.56 84.05
C ARG A 711 11.89 -14.51 82.61
N SER A 712 12.99 -15.18 82.28
CA SER A 712 13.52 -15.25 80.92
C SER A 712 12.57 -16.01 80.00
N GLN A 713 12.01 -17.13 80.47
CA GLN A 713 10.98 -17.89 79.76
C GLN A 713 9.71 -17.04 79.55
N ALA A 714 9.28 -16.27 80.55
CA ALA A 714 8.12 -15.38 80.44
C ALA A 714 8.34 -14.29 79.38
N LYS A 715 9.52 -13.65 79.38
CA LYS A 715 9.91 -12.62 78.40
C LYS A 715 9.95 -13.13 76.95
N GLN A 716 10.07 -14.46 76.76
CA GLN A 716 10.14 -15.10 75.45
C GLN A 716 8.78 -15.59 74.93
N ILE A 717 7.67 -15.29 75.64
CA ILE A 717 6.32 -15.64 75.17
C ILE A 717 5.87 -14.62 74.12
N HIS A 718 6.19 -14.93 72.87
CA HIS A 718 5.73 -14.20 71.69
C HIS A 718 4.64 -14.98 70.96
N ILE A 719 3.64 -14.25 70.46
CA ILE A 719 2.53 -14.79 69.68
C ILE A 719 2.55 -14.11 68.32
N SER A 720 2.38 -14.90 67.26
CA SER A 720 2.23 -14.37 65.90
C SER A 720 0.87 -13.69 65.74
N LEU A 721 0.86 -12.52 65.10
CA LEU A 721 -0.38 -11.82 64.76
C LEU A 721 -1.20 -12.65 63.76
N TYR A 722 -2.52 -12.64 63.91
CA TYR A 722 -3.46 -13.14 62.91
C TYR A 722 -4.01 -11.97 62.09
N GLU A 723 -3.74 -11.99 60.79
CA GLU A 723 -4.34 -11.08 59.83
C GLU A 723 -5.70 -11.61 59.36
N LYS A 724 -6.71 -10.74 59.35
CA LYS A 724 -8.02 -11.07 58.76
C LYS A 724 -7.84 -11.44 57.28
N LEU A 725 -8.64 -12.41 56.81
CA LEU A 725 -8.56 -12.92 55.43
C LEU A 725 -9.07 -11.93 54.37
N LEU A 726 -9.91 -10.97 54.76
CA LEU A 726 -10.46 -9.96 53.87
C LEU A 726 -10.24 -8.55 54.45
N PRO A 727 -10.24 -7.51 53.61
CA PRO A 727 -10.22 -6.11 54.04
C PRO A 727 -11.42 -5.74 54.92
N GLU A 728 -11.33 -4.64 55.67
CA GLU A 728 -12.45 -4.17 56.50
C GLU A 728 -13.57 -3.51 55.67
N ASP A 729 -13.20 -2.80 54.61
CA ASP A 729 -14.16 -2.10 53.73
C ASP A 729 -14.94 -3.10 52.86
N GLN A 730 -16.27 -3.02 52.88
CA GLN A 730 -17.14 -3.99 52.22
C GLN A 730 -16.93 -4.06 50.69
N HIS A 731 -16.75 -2.93 50.00
CA HIS A 731 -16.47 -2.93 48.55
C HIS A 731 -15.14 -3.61 48.22
N LYS A 732 -14.10 -3.42 49.04
CA LYS A 732 -12.81 -4.11 48.87
C LYS A 732 -12.94 -5.61 49.12
N GLN A 733 -13.76 -6.03 50.08
CA GLN A 733 -14.06 -7.45 50.26
C GLN A 733 -14.70 -8.05 49.00
N HIS A 734 -15.69 -7.37 48.44
CA HIS A 734 -16.33 -7.81 47.20
C HIS A 734 -15.33 -7.87 46.03
N ALA A 735 -14.45 -6.89 45.89
CA ALA A 735 -13.40 -6.90 44.87
C ALA A 735 -12.43 -8.09 45.03
N VAL A 736 -11.96 -8.37 46.25
CA VAL A 736 -11.09 -9.53 46.53
C VAL A 736 -11.82 -10.85 46.25
N VAL A 737 -13.09 -10.98 46.67
CA VAL A 737 -13.88 -12.19 46.42
C VAL A 737 -14.11 -12.41 44.92
N TYR A 738 -14.34 -11.34 44.17
CA TYR A 738 -14.41 -11.41 42.72
C TYR A 738 -13.09 -11.89 42.12
N GLU A 739 -11.96 -11.31 42.53
CA GLU A 739 -10.63 -11.69 42.02
C GLU A 739 -10.34 -13.18 42.23
N LEU A 740 -10.70 -13.72 43.39
CA LEU A 740 -10.53 -15.15 43.68
C LEU A 740 -11.45 -16.04 42.83
N ARG A 741 -12.64 -15.55 42.46
CA ARG A 741 -13.71 -16.34 41.81
C ARG A 741 -14.12 -15.82 40.44
N GLN A 742 -13.22 -15.13 39.75
CA GLN A 742 -13.52 -14.53 38.46
C GLN A 742 -13.76 -15.63 37.42
N PRO A 743 -14.81 -15.53 36.59
CA PRO A 743 -14.97 -16.42 35.44
C PRO A 743 -13.88 -16.19 34.38
N ASP A 744 -13.39 -17.25 33.74
CA ASP A 744 -12.27 -17.19 32.78
C ASP A 744 -12.47 -16.16 31.66
N LEU A 745 -13.69 -16.07 31.10
CA LEU A 745 -13.97 -15.12 30.02
C LEU A 745 -13.93 -13.66 30.50
N LEU A 746 -14.33 -13.38 31.74
CA LEU A 746 -14.22 -12.03 32.32
C LEU A 746 -12.78 -11.71 32.70
N ALA A 747 -11.99 -12.71 33.11
CA ALA A 747 -10.55 -12.55 33.31
C ALA A 747 -9.84 -12.23 31.98
N LEU A 748 -10.19 -12.97 30.91
CA LEU A 748 -9.68 -12.71 29.57
C LEU A 748 -10.09 -11.33 29.05
N GLN A 749 -11.34 -10.90 29.28
CA GLN A 749 -11.80 -9.57 28.84
C GLN A 749 -10.98 -8.45 29.49
N ARG A 750 -10.79 -8.50 30.82
CA ARG A 750 -9.97 -7.51 31.53
C ARG A 750 -8.52 -7.54 31.04
N ASP A 751 -7.96 -8.74 30.91
CA ASP A 751 -6.57 -8.89 30.47
C ASP A 751 -6.37 -8.42 29.03
N ALA A 752 -7.32 -8.67 28.13
CA ALA A 752 -7.25 -8.21 26.75
C ALA A 752 -7.23 -6.67 26.66
N VAL A 753 -8.10 -5.99 27.40
CA VAL A 753 -8.14 -4.51 27.47
C VAL A 753 -6.81 -3.97 28.03
N LEU A 754 -6.30 -4.56 29.10
CA LEU A 754 -5.06 -4.09 29.75
C LEU A 754 -3.80 -4.43 28.95
N LEU A 755 -3.75 -5.59 28.28
CA LEU A 755 -2.67 -5.92 27.34
C LEU A 755 -2.68 -4.94 26.16
N PHE A 756 -3.85 -4.61 25.63
CA PHE A 756 -3.96 -3.62 24.56
C PHE A 756 -3.49 -2.24 25.02
N ALA A 757 -3.87 -1.81 26.22
CA ALA A 757 -3.37 -0.58 26.82
C ALA A 757 -1.86 -0.61 27.08
N ARG A 758 -1.29 -1.74 27.51
CA ARG A 758 0.15 -1.90 27.79
C ARG A 758 0.98 -1.81 26.51
N GLU A 759 0.54 -2.49 25.47
CA GLU A 759 1.34 -2.71 24.26
C GLU A 759 1.15 -1.61 23.22
N ILE A 760 -0.03 -0.98 23.20
CA ILE A 760 -0.43 -0.04 22.15
C ILE A 760 -0.83 1.31 22.73
N GLY A 761 -1.66 1.34 23.77
CA GLY A 761 -2.21 2.59 24.30
C GLY A 761 -1.19 3.49 25.04
N VAL A 762 -0.57 2.97 26.11
CA VAL A 762 0.28 3.72 27.06
C VAL A 762 1.66 3.04 27.28
N PRO A 763 2.42 2.60 26.26
CA PRO A 763 3.60 1.77 26.53
C PRO A 763 4.59 2.44 27.51
N GLN A 764 4.74 3.76 27.37
CA GLN A 764 5.52 4.59 28.30
C GLN A 764 4.65 5.01 29.50
N GLY A 765 4.93 4.44 30.66
CA GLY A 765 4.26 4.81 31.91
C GLY A 765 3.00 3.99 32.23
N PHE A 766 2.72 2.91 31.48
CA PHE A 766 1.70 1.92 31.87
C PHE A 766 1.93 1.38 33.29
N TYR A 767 3.19 1.13 33.65
CA TYR A 767 3.57 0.72 35.00
C TYR A 767 4.17 1.86 35.81
N SER A 768 3.87 1.89 37.11
CA SER A 768 4.41 2.89 38.04
C SER A 768 5.81 2.52 38.60
N GLY A 769 6.37 1.37 38.23
CA GLY A 769 7.68 0.88 38.72
C GLY A 769 7.70 0.37 40.17
N GLN A 770 6.54 0.15 40.80
CA GLN A 770 6.46 -0.37 42.17
C GLN A 770 6.10 -1.86 42.16
N LYS A 771 6.93 -2.70 42.77
CA LYS A 771 6.66 -4.14 42.95
C LYS A 771 5.50 -4.40 43.91
N GLN A 772 4.63 -5.35 43.54
CA GLN A 772 3.39 -5.64 44.25
C GLN A 772 3.27 -7.12 44.62
N ALA A 773 2.59 -7.39 45.74
CA ALA A 773 2.10 -8.74 46.05
C ALA A 773 0.68 -8.91 45.52
N LEU A 774 0.30 -10.10 45.05
CA LEU A 774 -1.04 -10.36 44.52
C LEU A 774 -1.97 -11.04 45.54
N TRP A 775 -3.27 -10.72 45.45
CA TRP A 775 -4.31 -11.36 46.27
C TRP A 775 -4.56 -12.81 45.89
N ASN A 776 -4.41 -13.17 44.61
CA ASN A 776 -4.60 -14.54 44.12
C ASN A 776 -3.41 -15.47 44.44
N GLU A 777 -2.26 -14.92 44.81
CA GLU A 777 -1.07 -15.65 45.24
C GLU A 777 -1.05 -15.91 46.75
N ASP A 778 -1.89 -15.20 47.52
CA ASP A 778 -1.97 -15.35 48.97
C ASP A 778 -2.24 -16.81 49.37
N PRO A 779 -1.30 -17.49 50.04
CA PRO A 779 -1.46 -18.90 50.45
C PRO A 779 -2.70 -19.16 51.31
N CYS A 780 -3.16 -18.15 52.06
CA CYS A 780 -4.35 -18.27 52.90
C CYS A 780 -5.66 -18.25 52.09
N LEU A 781 -5.63 -17.75 50.85
CA LEU A 781 -6.79 -17.57 50.00
C LEU A 781 -6.81 -18.51 48.77
N GLN A 782 -5.71 -19.19 48.47
CA GLN A 782 -5.55 -20.08 47.30
C GLN A 782 -6.68 -21.10 47.13
N GLN A 783 -7.26 -21.63 48.21
CA GLN A 783 -8.36 -22.61 48.11
C GLN A 783 -9.65 -22.07 47.49
N TRP A 784 -9.82 -20.74 47.41
CA TRP A 784 -10.96 -20.10 46.77
C TRP A 784 -10.64 -19.58 45.37
N ARG A 785 -9.42 -19.79 44.86
CA ARG A 785 -9.01 -19.38 43.52
C ARG A 785 -9.64 -20.30 42.46
N THR A 786 -10.17 -19.72 41.37
CA THR A 786 -10.70 -20.49 40.22
C THR A 786 -9.85 -20.42 38.96
N VAL A 787 -9.12 -19.32 38.74
CA VAL A 787 -8.33 -19.10 37.51
C VAL A 787 -6.85 -19.24 37.82
N ASP A 788 -6.18 -20.17 37.14
CA ASP A 788 -4.76 -20.46 37.38
C ASP A 788 -3.81 -19.45 36.72
N VAL A 789 -4.21 -18.81 35.62
CA VAL A 789 -3.35 -17.87 34.88
C VAL A 789 -4.13 -16.61 34.49
N VAL A 790 -3.67 -15.46 34.98
CA VAL A 790 -4.16 -14.13 34.64
C VAL A 790 -2.95 -13.21 34.42
N ALA A 791 -3.04 -12.31 33.45
CA ALA A 791 -1.97 -11.33 33.18
C ALA A 791 -2.04 -10.16 34.16
N PHE A 792 -3.25 -9.80 34.60
CA PHE A 792 -3.50 -8.74 35.56
C PHE A 792 -4.40 -9.23 36.69
N SER A 793 -4.11 -8.77 37.90
CA SER A 793 -4.80 -9.18 39.12
C SER A 793 -4.81 -8.07 40.16
N LEU A 794 -5.66 -8.22 41.17
CA LEU A 794 -5.65 -7.34 42.32
C LEU A 794 -4.38 -7.61 43.14
N GLY A 795 -3.59 -6.58 43.40
CA GLY A 795 -2.40 -6.59 44.23
C GLY A 795 -2.42 -5.58 45.37
N SER A 796 -1.25 -5.43 46.00
CA SER A 796 -1.03 -4.59 47.18
C SER A 796 0.38 -3.99 47.22
N THR A 797 0.45 -2.67 47.49
CA THR A 797 1.71 -1.91 47.71
C THR A 797 2.25 -2.09 49.12
N ARG A 798 1.46 -2.74 49.98
CA ARG A 798 1.77 -2.99 51.39
C ARG A 798 2.11 -4.46 51.60
N ARG A 799 3.13 -4.71 52.42
CA ARG A 799 3.48 -6.05 52.89
C ARG A 799 2.51 -6.52 53.96
N LYS A 800 2.37 -7.84 54.10
CA LYS A 800 1.62 -8.43 55.21
C LYS A 800 2.32 -8.19 56.53
N PHE A 801 1.56 -8.11 57.62
CA PHE A 801 2.14 -8.12 58.95
C PHE A 801 3.01 -9.36 59.18
N SER A 802 2.64 -10.53 58.63
CA SER A 802 3.44 -11.77 58.68
C SER A 802 4.85 -11.64 58.08
N GLU A 803 5.05 -10.69 57.17
CA GLU A 803 6.30 -10.45 56.42
C GLU A 803 7.10 -9.27 56.98
N THR A 804 6.58 -8.59 58.02
CA THR A 804 7.24 -7.45 58.66
C THR A 804 7.88 -7.84 60.00
N HIS A 805 8.70 -6.96 60.57
CA HIS A 805 9.21 -7.14 61.93
C HIS A 805 8.12 -7.09 63.01
N TYR A 806 6.89 -6.70 62.65
CA TYR A 806 5.72 -6.73 63.51
C TYR A 806 4.99 -8.09 63.53
N ARG A 807 5.46 -9.11 62.80
CA ARG A 807 4.79 -10.43 62.69
C ARG A 807 4.47 -11.11 64.02
N GLN A 808 5.22 -10.78 65.06
CA GLN A 808 5.09 -11.33 66.40
C GLN A 808 5.20 -10.22 67.43
N ALA A 809 4.41 -10.33 68.48
CA ALA A 809 4.49 -9.44 69.63
C ALA A 809 4.55 -10.25 70.92
N HIS A 810 5.17 -9.69 71.96
CA HIS A 810 5.11 -10.28 73.29
C HIS A 810 3.66 -10.27 73.77
N VAL A 811 3.21 -11.32 74.47
CA VAL A 811 1.80 -11.52 74.85
C VAL A 811 1.16 -10.31 75.55
N LEU A 812 1.92 -9.57 76.36
CA LEU A 812 1.43 -8.36 77.08
C LEU A 812 1.63 -7.03 76.33
N SER A 813 2.30 -7.04 75.19
CA SER A 813 2.78 -5.81 74.52
C SER A 813 1.85 -5.27 73.43
N HIS A 814 0.86 -6.07 73.00
CA HIS A 814 -0.01 -5.72 71.88
C HIS A 814 -1.48 -5.72 72.30
N PRO A 815 -2.29 -4.71 71.92
CA PRO A 815 -3.68 -4.59 72.36
C PRO A 815 -4.62 -5.65 71.75
N SER A 816 -4.30 -6.17 70.57
CA SER A 816 -5.07 -7.24 69.91
C SER A 816 -4.18 -8.07 69.00
N PHE A 817 -4.20 -9.40 69.12
CA PHE A 817 -3.48 -10.28 68.19
C PHE A 817 -4.26 -10.58 66.91
N VAL A 818 -5.46 -10.02 66.76
CA VAL A 818 -6.23 -9.98 65.51
C VAL A 818 -6.07 -8.59 64.90
N VAL A 819 -5.47 -8.51 63.73
CA VAL A 819 -5.19 -7.27 63.01
C VAL A 819 -5.93 -7.24 61.66
N PRO A 820 -6.24 -6.05 61.12
CA PRO A 820 -6.78 -5.94 59.76
C PRO A 820 -5.81 -6.54 58.75
N HIS A 821 -6.31 -6.92 57.58
CA HIS A 821 -5.45 -7.41 56.51
C HIS A 821 -4.47 -6.31 56.08
N GLY A 822 -3.17 -6.64 55.97
CA GLY A 822 -2.15 -5.67 55.55
C GLY A 822 -2.27 -5.18 54.11
N TYR A 823 -2.94 -5.92 53.23
CA TYR A 823 -3.04 -5.60 51.80
C TYR A 823 -4.04 -4.48 51.52
N ASN A 824 -3.67 -3.56 50.64
CA ASN A 824 -4.62 -2.69 49.94
C ASN A 824 -5.11 -3.35 48.64
N CYS A 825 -5.97 -2.66 47.90
CA CYS A 825 -6.53 -3.15 46.65
C CYS A 825 -6.10 -2.19 45.54
N VAL A 826 -5.11 -2.61 44.76
CA VAL A 826 -4.61 -1.90 43.57
C VAL A 826 -4.49 -2.89 42.42
N LEU A 827 -4.57 -2.43 41.18
CA LEU A 827 -4.41 -3.31 40.02
C LEU A 827 -2.92 -3.50 39.70
N ALA A 828 -2.47 -4.73 39.56
CA ALA A 828 -1.09 -5.07 39.23
C ALA A 828 -1.04 -6.07 38.07
N GLY A 829 0.05 -6.06 37.31
CA GLY A 829 0.24 -6.94 36.15
C GLY A 829 1.66 -7.42 36.01
N ASP A 830 1.81 -8.49 35.23
CA ASP A 830 3.10 -9.08 34.92
C ASP A 830 3.88 -8.18 33.96
N LYS A 831 5.13 -7.87 34.32
CA LYS A 831 6.06 -7.12 33.48
C LYS A 831 7.05 -8.11 32.86
N SER A 832 6.97 -8.23 31.54
CA SER A 832 7.66 -9.22 30.70
C SER A 832 9.15 -9.39 31.00
N ASP A 833 9.82 -8.34 31.46
CA ASP A 833 11.28 -8.28 31.50
C ASP A 833 11.88 -8.63 32.88
N GLU A 834 11.08 -8.67 33.95
CA GLU A 834 11.60 -8.78 35.33
C GLU A 834 10.97 -9.89 36.20
N ASN A 835 9.98 -10.64 35.70
CA ASN A 835 9.29 -11.69 36.49
C ASN A 835 8.71 -11.15 37.82
N ASP A 836 8.38 -9.85 37.83
CA ASP A 836 7.90 -9.11 39.00
C ASP A 836 6.60 -8.38 38.64
N ASN A 837 5.62 -8.45 39.53
CA ASN A 837 4.34 -7.77 39.36
C ASN A 837 4.47 -6.26 39.63
N GLU A 838 4.08 -5.42 38.68
CA GLU A 838 4.12 -3.96 38.82
C GLU A 838 2.72 -3.33 38.87
N LEU A 839 2.60 -2.21 39.58
CA LEU A 839 1.37 -1.42 39.70
C LEU A 839 1.00 -0.79 38.35
N VAL A 840 -0.22 -1.04 37.89
CA VAL A 840 -0.80 -0.39 36.71
C VAL A 840 -1.08 1.09 37.03
N SER A 841 -0.74 1.97 36.09
CA SER A 841 -0.97 3.41 36.20
C SER A 841 -2.43 3.73 36.50
N ALA A 842 -2.65 4.73 37.35
CA ALA A 842 -3.99 5.18 37.73
C ALA A 842 -4.81 5.77 36.57
N THR A 843 -4.14 6.14 35.46
CA THR A 843 -4.79 6.70 34.27
C THR A 843 -4.25 6.00 33.03
N LEU A 844 -5.14 5.41 32.23
CA LEU A 844 -4.82 4.83 30.93
C LEU A 844 -5.08 5.91 29.85
N THR A 845 -4.02 6.44 29.23
CA THR A 845 -4.06 7.36 28.09
C THR A 845 -3.79 6.63 26.78
N TRP A 846 -4.77 6.56 25.89
CA TRP A 846 -4.62 5.85 24.62
C TRP A 846 -3.96 6.74 23.57
N ASP A 847 -2.77 6.34 23.09
CA ASP A 847 -2.05 7.05 22.03
C ASP A 847 -1.30 6.06 21.12
N ALA A 848 -1.82 5.86 19.91
CA ALA A 848 -1.19 5.01 18.90
C ALA A 848 -0.14 5.77 18.06
N GLU A 849 -0.11 7.10 18.11
CA GLU A 849 0.75 7.97 17.29
C GLU A 849 2.24 7.53 17.37
N PRO A 850 2.81 7.19 18.55
CA PRO A 850 4.21 6.77 18.65
C PRO A 850 4.56 5.49 17.87
N LEU A 851 3.61 4.58 17.66
CA LEU A 851 3.84 3.29 17.00
C LEU A 851 3.71 3.36 15.48
N VAL A 852 2.94 4.32 14.98
CA VAL A 852 2.68 4.50 13.54
C VAL A 852 3.50 5.63 12.92
N LYS A 853 4.45 6.19 13.68
CA LYS A 853 5.38 7.22 13.21
C LYS A 853 6.59 6.61 12.54
N VAL A 854 6.93 7.15 11.36
CA VAL A 854 8.26 7.00 10.80
C VAL A 854 9.20 7.93 11.57
N VAL A 855 10.19 7.38 12.26
CA VAL A 855 11.28 8.16 12.88
C VAL A 855 12.55 7.85 12.11
N THR A 856 13.23 8.88 11.63
CA THR A 856 14.52 8.70 10.93
C THR A 856 15.69 8.70 11.90
N ASP A 857 16.55 7.69 11.81
CA ASP A 857 17.81 7.64 12.56
C ASP A 857 18.86 8.63 12.03
N ASP A 858 18.64 9.17 10.82
CA ASP A 858 19.55 10.12 10.20
C ASP A 858 19.33 11.52 10.78
N VAL A 859 20.33 12.01 11.50
CA VAL A 859 20.35 13.34 12.13
C VAL A 859 20.01 14.47 11.15
N ARG A 860 20.31 14.29 9.85
CA ARG A 860 20.00 15.27 8.79
C ARG A 860 18.49 15.42 8.55
N TYR A 861 17.74 14.33 8.67
CA TYR A 861 16.30 14.31 8.39
C TYR A 861 15.44 14.37 9.65
N ARG A 862 16.06 14.41 10.84
CA ARG A 862 15.36 14.53 12.12
C ARG A 862 14.46 15.76 12.22
N VAL A 863 14.75 16.80 11.44
CA VAL A 863 13.93 18.02 11.36
C VAL A 863 12.60 17.75 10.63
N LEU A 864 12.55 16.73 9.75
CA LEU A 864 11.35 16.25 9.06
C LEU A 864 10.47 15.37 9.94
N ASP A 865 10.99 14.77 11.03
CA ASP A 865 10.20 13.90 11.90
C ASP A 865 8.91 14.57 12.36
N LYS A 866 8.95 15.86 12.76
CA LYS A 866 7.75 16.61 13.19
C LYS A 866 6.71 16.85 12.08
N HIS A 867 7.10 16.68 10.83
CA HIS A 867 6.26 16.88 9.64
C HIS A 867 5.71 15.54 9.12
N VAL A 868 6.53 14.50 9.11
CA VAL A 868 6.16 13.14 8.68
C VAL A 868 5.39 12.38 9.77
N SER A 869 5.50 12.80 11.03
CA SER A 869 4.87 12.14 12.18
C SER A 869 3.39 12.45 12.40
N SER A 870 2.78 13.39 11.66
CA SER A 870 1.37 13.72 11.84
C SER A 870 0.70 14.14 10.54
N TRP A 871 -0.47 13.58 10.25
CA TRP A 871 -1.35 13.95 9.13
C TRP A 871 -2.30 15.09 9.47
N LYS A 872 -2.03 15.83 10.55
CA LYS A 872 -2.93 16.86 11.12
C LYS A 872 -2.96 18.15 10.30
N ARG A 873 -2.11 18.28 9.30
CA ARG A 873 -2.00 19.44 8.41
C ARG A 873 -2.49 19.04 7.02
N ASN A 874 -3.15 19.97 6.34
CA ASN A 874 -3.43 19.83 4.91
C ASN A 874 -2.47 20.71 4.11
N GLU A 875 -2.34 20.44 2.81
CA GLU A 875 -1.49 21.23 1.88
C GLU A 875 -1.66 22.75 2.04
N ASN A 876 -2.89 23.23 2.24
CA ASN A 876 -3.15 24.67 2.40
C ASN A 876 -2.58 25.24 3.71
N GLN A 877 -2.63 24.47 4.81
CA GLN A 877 -2.01 24.83 6.08
C GLN A 877 -0.48 24.73 6.00
N ALA A 878 0.06 23.73 5.31
CA ALA A 878 1.50 23.63 5.03
C ALA A 878 2.00 24.87 4.27
N ILE A 879 1.26 25.30 3.24
CA ILE A 879 1.59 26.49 2.45
C ILE A 879 1.49 27.78 3.29
N ALA A 880 0.48 27.89 4.16
CA ALA A 880 0.28 29.08 5.00
C ALA A 880 1.35 29.25 6.09
N LEU A 881 1.95 28.14 6.54
CA LEU A 881 2.94 28.12 7.63
C LEU A 881 4.39 28.06 7.12
N LYS A 882 4.64 28.34 5.83
CA LYS A 882 6.00 28.38 5.26
C LYS A 882 6.98 29.29 6.02
N SER A 883 6.47 30.33 6.69
CA SER A 883 7.28 31.21 7.56
C SER A 883 7.79 30.53 8.83
N GLU A 884 7.23 29.38 9.20
CA GLU A 884 7.62 28.56 10.36
C GLU A 884 8.55 27.40 9.97
N ALA A 885 8.97 27.34 8.69
CA ALA A 885 9.95 26.36 8.23
C ALA A 885 11.25 26.48 9.03
N HIS A 886 11.78 25.33 9.45
CA HIS A 886 13.03 25.28 10.18
C HIS A 886 14.19 25.73 9.27
N VAL A 887 15.21 26.37 9.83
CA VAL A 887 16.33 26.94 9.05
C VAL A 887 17.08 25.87 8.25
N ASP A 888 17.10 24.64 8.77
CA ASP A 888 17.75 23.48 8.15
C ASP A 888 16.84 22.70 7.18
N MET A 889 15.64 23.21 6.87
CA MET A 889 14.68 22.58 5.96
C MET A 889 14.39 23.52 4.78
N SER A 890 14.47 23.01 3.56
CA SER A 890 14.04 23.79 2.40
C SER A 890 12.52 23.98 2.39
N LEU A 891 12.05 25.08 1.79
CA LEU A 891 10.61 25.31 1.63
C LEU A 891 9.92 24.21 0.81
N LEU A 892 10.64 23.63 -0.16
CA LEU A 892 10.13 22.50 -0.94
C LEU A 892 9.95 21.26 -0.07
N GLU A 893 10.91 20.92 0.80
CA GLU A 893 10.77 19.83 1.76
C GLU A 893 9.64 20.10 2.76
N PHE A 894 9.52 21.34 3.26
CA PHE A 894 8.44 21.73 4.16
C PHE A 894 7.04 21.60 3.51
N GLU A 895 6.92 21.92 2.22
CA GLU A 895 5.70 21.74 1.43
C GLU A 895 5.41 20.27 1.12
N THR A 896 6.44 19.49 0.80
CA THR A 896 6.30 18.09 0.40
C THR A 896 6.00 17.17 1.58
N PHE A 897 6.55 17.45 2.76
CA PHE A 897 6.37 16.63 3.97
C PHE A 897 5.39 17.22 4.98
N GLY A 898 4.92 18.46 4.78
CA GLY A 898 4.04 19.16 5.73
C GLY A 898 2.55 19.05 5.45
N GLY A 899 2.13 18.37 4.39
CA GLY A 899 0.78 18.35 3.84
C GLY A 899 0.07 17.00 3.87
#